data_AF-A0A0W0XW23-F1
#
_entry.id   AF-A0A0W0XW23-F1
#
_cell.length_a   1.000
_cell.length_b   1.000
_cell.length_c   1.000
_cell.angle_alpha   90.00
_cell.angle_beta   90.00
_cell.angle_gamma   90.00
#
_symmetry.space_group_name_H-M   'P 1'
#
loop_
_entity.id
_entity.type
_entity.pdbx_description
1 polymer ?
#
loop_
_entity_poly.entity_id
_entity_poly.type
_entity_poly.pdbx_seq_one_letter_code
_entity_poly.pdbx_strand_id
1 'polypeptide(L)'
;MQDGEYYAGGLGLNFYERAELEPLDGLEGWPASLAIARNALRILTMGWQDEVKSLFTRKVIKAVFWSRDRELMRAMRVAFQQGFDHVFKQLQGKQLEPLQHRQAELYISQCLSLLPFSDITPYECFTIPQCINKRWQMVHYKVVPIELTPVSGFKKLFLSEEDRVFAYGLEPINHPDASPHLVFMGTTYPAGQGFVSQVNTDLEGFETPGKKLYRNGRDNLVRWLNRQGKKTCVCGTSLGGALSLLLAIDQGDKLGRVDAFNPPGLYTSWLKKSRYDHWDDIRKTNKNLKVRVFKQGNDPISKFGEWKEDWDIVHVIPSEQRKKQLNPLTDHAMIYSGYEDTQFVGVDTKADNEERRKRNFWFYTLLRGVFYYSVLVPFRYGALPALRYLWAHKRQVSLVLGFFALFLLFPALIPALVIPGPALLGLLVSALCSALIWGYFADVVITLLYDDYTHRKRGEFDSFLNWVFERPVWAKALLGTGMVLIPAAMLIVPLIPVCAPLVTPVFFLALAAVPLLAFLTYCVIKSIQTLAGITTPTIAACHDPLLPRNPEKDIYRKEMSARMSIQDLGDYHFATRRLLNDKPYLPLSGDEYCERYAGLSKREVLEKSQNPEEATKTIQVKASEAKIHEMQQIVSIARRFGFQKSPACVQELRAIHDDYQQGKVKPREAIDDELNDENRMGTWV
;
A
#
# COMPACT_ATOMS: atom_id res chain seq x y z
N MET A 1 1.77 -2.02 34.28
CA MET A 1 1.15 -3.27 34.77
C MET A 1 2.08 -3.96 35.77
N GLN A 2 1.56 -4.68 36.77
CA GLN A 2 2.39 -5.47 37.69
C GLN A 2 2.69 -6.86 37.10
N ASP A 3 3.80 -7.45 37.52
CA ASP A 3 4.14 -8.83 37.17
C ASP A 3 3.07 -9.78 37.71
N GLY A 4 2.58 -10.69 36.88
CA GLY A 4 1.52 -11.64 37.25
C GLY A 4 0.09 -11.09 37.19
N GLU A 5 -0.12 -9.79 36.92
CA GLU A 5 -1.46 -9.19 36.86
C GLU A 5 -2.27 -9.74 35.68
N TYR A 6 -3.48 -10.25 35.92
CA TYR A 6 -4.36 -10.74 34.86
C TYR A 6 -4.95 -9.59 34.02
N TYR A 7 -4.61 -9.56 32.74
CA TYR A 7 -4.99 -8.49 31.82
C TYR A 7 -6.32 -8.75 31.08
N ALA A 8 -6.53 -9.97 30.60
CA ALA A 8 -7.70 -10.39 29.83
C ALA A 8 -7.88 -11.90 29.98
N GLY A 9 -9.01 -12.45 29.55
CA GLY A 9 -9.26 -13.90 29.58
C GLY A 9 -10.73 -14.25 29.76
N GLY A 10 -11.04 -15.54 29.61
CA GLY A 10 -12.36 -16.12 29.88
C GLY A 10 -13.40 -15.87 28.78
N LEU A 11 -12.99 -15.56 27.55
CA LEU A 11 -13.87 -15.42 26.40
C LEU A 11 -13.36 -16.23 25.19
N GLY A 12 -14.15 -17.19 24.73
CA GLY A 12 -13.95 -17.85 23.44
C GLY A 12 -14.61 -17.06 22.30
N LEU A 13 -13.83 -16.69 21.29
CA LEU A 13 -14.28 -16.08 20.05
C LEU A 13 -13.68 -16.82 18.86
N ASN A 14 -14.56 -17.36 18.03
CA ASN A 14 -14.17 -17.95 16.76
C ASN A 14 -14.25 -16.92 15.64
N PHE A 15 -13.34 -17.00 14.65
CA PHE A 15 -13.44 -16.15 13.47
C PHE A 15 -14.45 -16.69 12.46
N TYR A 16 -14.62 -18.02 12.39
CA TYR A 16 -15.63 -18.69 11.58
C TYR A 16 -16.45 -19.67 12.43
N GLU A 17 -17.58 -20.11 11.88
CA GLU A 17 -18.46 -21.06 12.56
C GLU A 17 -17.76 -22.39 12.89
N ARG A 18 -16.82 -22.79 12.03
CA ARG A 18 -16.11 -24.07 12.08
C ARG A 18 -14.62 -23.87 11.87
N ALA A 19 -13.83 -24.58 12.66
CA ALA A 19 -12.37 -24.51 12.59
C ALA A 19 -11.84 -25.33 11.41
N GLU A 20 -12.53 -26.38 11.00
CA GLU A 20 -12.12 -27.32 9.95
C GLU A 20 -11.88 -26.60 8.61
N LEU A 21 -10.82 -27.01 7.91
CA LEU A 21 -10.49 -26.47 6.59
C LEU A 21 -11.53 -26.91 5.54
N GLU A 22 -11.93 -25.98 4.68
CA GLU A 22 -12.74 -26.27 3.49
C GLU A 22 -11.93 -27.13 2.50
N PRO A 23 -12.52 -28.19 1.92
CA PRO A 23 -11.85 -29.00 0.92
C PRO A 23 -11.58 -28.16 -0.34
N LEU A 24 -10.40 -28.34 -0.94
CA LEU A 24 -10.01 -27.63 -2.16
C LEU A 24 -10.19 -28.49 -3.43
N ASP A 25 -10.48 -29.78 -3.28
CA ASP A 25 -10.56 -30.72 -4.39
C ASP A 25 -11.75 -30.38 -5.30
N GLY A 26 -11.49 -30.27 -6.60
CA GLY A 26 -12.49 -29.95 -7.61
C GLY A 26 -12.91 -28.48 -7.67
N LEU A 27 -12.31 -27.58 -6.85
CA LEU A 27 -12.56 -26.15 -6.94
C LEU A 27 -11.58 -25.46 -7.89
N GLU A 28 -12.10 -24.57 -8.75
CA GLU A 28 -11.30 -23.71 -9.62
C GLU A 28 -11.75 -22.24 -9.51
N GLY A 29 -10.92 -21.32 -10.01
CA GLY A 29 -11.24 -19.88 -10.08
C GLY A 29 -11.59 -19.26 -8.71
N TRP A 30 -12.70 -18.51 -8.69
CA TRP A 30 -13.15 -17.74 -7.54
C TRP A 30 -13.52 -18.59 -6.31
N PRO A 31 -14.32 -19.68 -6.43
CA PRO A 31 -14.58 -20.60 -5.31
C PRO A 31 -13.30 -21.13 -4.65
N ALA A 32 -12.30 -21.53 -5.44
CA ALA A 32 -11.02 -22.00 -4.91
C ALA A 32 -10.27 -20.90 -4.15
N SER A 33 -10.21 -19.69 -4.72
CA SER A 33 -9.59 -18.53 -4.06
C SER A 33 -10.26 -18.20 -2.73
N LEU A 34 -11.58 -18.30 -2.64
CA LEU A 34 -12.34 -18.04 -1.42
C LEU A 34 -12.12 -19.10 -0.35
N ALA A 35 -12.12 -20.38 -0.73
CA ALA A 35 -11.82 -21.48 0.20
C ALA A 35 -10.37 -21.38 0.74
N ILE A 36 -9.39 -21.10 -0.14
CA ILE A 36 -7.99 -20.87 0.27
C ILE A 36 -7.89 -19.69 1.25
N ALA A 37 -8.54 -18.58 0.94
CA ALA A 37 -8.53 -17.38 1.79
C ALA A 37 -9.10 -17.64 3.18
N ARG A 38 -10.27 -18.29 3.26
CA ARG A 38 -10.90 -18.66 4.55
C ARG A 38 -10.04 -19.65 5.33
N ASN A 39 -9.47 -20.65 4.66
CA ASN A 39 -8.60 -21.62 5.32
C ASN A 39 -7.33 -20.98 5.88
N ALA A 40 -6.71 -20.05 5.14
CA ALA A 40 -5.58 -19.28 5.65
C ALA A 40 -5.96 -18.50 6.93
N LEU A 41 -7.12 -17.85 6.94
CA LEU A 41 -7.61 -17.13 8.11
C LEU A 41 -8.01 -18.06 9.26
N ARG A 42 -8.62 -19.23 9.01
CA ARG A 42 -8.88 -20.26 10.03
C ARG A 42 -7.61 -20.68 10.74
N ILE A 43 -6.54 -20.91 9.98
CA ILE A 43 -5.25 -21.30 10.58
C ILE A 43 -4.75 -20.21 11.51
N LEU A 44 -4.72 -18.97 11.03
CA LEU A 44 -4.19 -17.84 11.80
C LEU A 44 -5.04 -17.50 13.04
N THR A 45 -6.37 -17.67 12.96
CA THR A 45 -7.32 -17.16 13.97
C THR A 45 -7.96 -18.24 14.86
N MET A 46 -7.99 -19.49 14.41
CA MET A 46 -8.71 -20.60 15.05
C MET A 46 -7.84 -21.84 15.28
N GLY A 47 -6.59 -21.84 14.78
CA GLY A 47 -5.58 -22.80 15.22
C GLY A 47 -4.95 -23.58 14.08
N TRP A 48 -3.79 -24.15 14.36
CA TRP A 48 -3.11 -25.02 13.42
C TRP A 48 -3.80 -26.38 13.37
N GLN A 49 -3.91 -26.92 12.15
CA GLN A 49 -4.52 -28.22 11.89
C GLN A 49 -3.55 -29.06 11.06
N ASP A 50 -3.59 -30.39 11.18
CA ASP A 50 -2.67 -31.26 10.45
C ASP A 50 -2.88 -31.17 8.93
N GLU A 51 -4.11 -30.83 8.52
CA GLU A 51 -4.54 -30.64 7.14
C GLU A 51 -3.99 -29.36 6.49
N VAL A 52 -3.22 -28.51 7.20
CA VAL A 52 -2.59 -27.30 6.63
C VAL A 52 -1.76 -27.62 5.39
N LYS A 53 -1.22 -28.84 5.29
CA LYS A 53 -0.45 -29.29 4.12
C LYS A 53 -1.25 -29.18 2.82
N SER A 54 -2.58 -29.29 2.87
CA SER A 54 -3.47 -29.14 1.72
C SER A 54 -3.44 -27.72 1.10
N LEU A 55 -3.01 -26.70 1.85
CA LEU A 55 -2.90 -25.33 1.35
C LEU A 55 -1.65 -25.07 0.52
N PHE A 56 -0.65 -25.94 0.53
CA PHE A 56 0.56 -25.81 -0.30
C PHE A 56 0.29 -26.20 -1.76
N THR A 57 -0.75 -25.62 -2.35
CA THR A 57 -1.05 -25.77 -3.77
C THR A 57 -0.09 -24.94 -4.61
N ARG A 58 0.08 -25.31 -5.89
CA ARG A 58 0.89 -24.53 -6.84
C ARG A 58 0.42 -23.07 -6.93
N LYS A 59 -0.89 -22.82 -6.83
CA LYS A 59 -1.48 -21.47 -6.82
C LYS A 59 -0.98 -20.67 -5.62
N VAL A 60 -1.06 -21.22 -4.41
CA VAL A 60 -0.60 -20.55 -3.18
C VAL A 60 0.91 -20.32 -3.17
N ILE A 61 1.71 -21.33 -3.55
CA ILE A 61 3.17 -21.19 -3.62
C ILE A 61 3.55 -20.06 -4.59
N LYS A 62 2.92 -20.02 -5.78
CA LYS A 62 3.13 -18.94 -6.75
C LYS A 62 2.69 -17.59 -6.18
N ALA A 63 1.55 -17.52 -5.50
CA ALA A 63 1.01 -16.31 -4.89
C ALA A 63 1.92 -15.73 -3.80
N VAL A 64 2.57 -16.59 -3.01
CA VAL A 64 3.44 -16.19 -1.88
C VAL A 64 4.85 -15.85 -2.35
N PHE A 65 5.43 -16.62 -3.26
CA PHE A 65 6.85 -16.51 -3.59
C PHE A 65 7.16 -15.82 -4.92
N TRP A 66 6.23 -15.80 -5.88
CA TRP A 66 6.54 -15.44 -7.26
C TRP A 66 5.77 -14.24 -7.79
N SER A 67 4.44 -14.25 -7.64
CA SER A 67 3.58 -13.22 -8.21
C SER A 67 2.31 -13.07 -7.40
N ARG A 68 2.01 -11.84 -7.01
CA ARG A 68 0.79 -11.47 -6.31
C ARG A 68 -0.46 -11.93 -7.05
N ASP A 69 -1.32 -12.68 -6.37
CA ASP A 69 -2.59 -13.17 -6.91
C ASP A 69 -3.72 -12.22 -6.50
N ARG A 70 -4.16 -11.37 -7.44
CA ARG A 70 -5.20 -10.35 -7.20
C ARG A 70 -6.55 -10.97 -6.85
N GLU A 71 -6.87 -12.13 -7.41
CA GLU A 71 -8.13 -12.84 -7.13
C GLU A 71 -8.12 -13.38 -5.70
N LEU A 72 -7.00 -13.98 -5.28
CA LEU A 72 -6.83 -14.45 -3.90
C LEU A 72 -6.90 -13.30 -2.90
N MET A 73 -6.28 -12.15 -3.20
CA MET A 73 -6.34 -10.97 -2.33
C MET A 73 -7.77 -10.41 -2.23
N ARG A 74 -8.50 -10.36 -3.35
CA ARG A 74 -9.93 -10.01 -3.36
C ARG A 74 -10.76 -10.98 -2.52
N ALA A 75 -10.48 -12.27 -2.60
CA ALA A 75 -11.13 -13.30 -1.80
C ALA A 75 -10.81 -13.18 -0.30
N MET A 76 -9.56 -12.85 0.06
CA MET A 76 -9.16 -12.55 1.44
C MET A 76 -9.96 -11.39 2.05
N ARG A 77 -10.26 -10.34 1.28
CA ARG A 77 -11.12 -9.22 1.75
C ARG A 77 -12.54 -9.68 2.07
N VAL A 78 -13.11 -10.60 1.28
CA VAL A 78 -14.41 -11.22 1.57
C VAL A 78 -14.33 -12.08 2.82
N ALA A 79 -13.30 -12.91 2.93
CA ALA A 79 -13.10 -13.82 4.05
C ALA A 79 -12.92 -13.08 5.38
N PHE A 80 -12.20 -11.95 5.40
CA PHE A 80 -12.09 -11.07 6.58
C PHE A 80 -13.45 -10.52 7.01
N GLN A 81 -14.27 -10.02 6.07
CA GLN A 81 -15.59 -9.49 6.41
C GLN A 81 -16.48 -10.57 7.03
N GLN A 82 -16.51 -11.76 6.44
CA GLN A 82 -17.28 -12.89 6.97
C GLN A 82 -16.87 -13.23 8.40
N GLY A 83 -15.57 -13.13 8.70
CA GLY A 83 -15.11 -13.37 10.05
C GLY A 83 -15.49 -12.26 11.03
N PHE A 84 -15.39 -10.99 10.63
CA PHE A 84 -15.90 -9.87 11.43
C PHE A 84 -17.41 -9.99 11.70
N ASP A 85 -18.20 -10.40 10.70
CA ASP A 85 -19.63 -10.64 10.87
C ASP A 85 -19.90 -11.77 11.88
N HIS A 86 -19.11 -12.84 11.85
CA HIS A 86 -19.25 -13.95 12.79
C HIS A 86 -18.81 -13.58 14.22
N VAL A 87 -17.74 -12.82 14.36
CA VAL A 87 -17.31 -12.26 15.66
C VAL A 87 -18.39 -11.35 16.23
N PHE A 88 -18.98 -10.48 15.41
CA PHE A 88 -20.07 -9.61 15.85
C PHE A 88 -21.28 -10.40 16.36
N LYS A 89 -21.72 -11.44 15.63
CA LYS A 89 -22.83 -12.31 16.06
C LYS A 89 -22.58 -12.93 17.44
N GLN A 90 -21.33 -13.28 17.76
CA GLN A 90 -20.96 -13.81 19.07
C GLN A 90 -20.95 -12.77 20.19
N LEU A 91 -20.77 -11.48 19.86
CA LEU A 91 -20.69 -10.37 20.83
C LEU A 91 -22.02 -9.62 20.99
N GLN A 92 -22.89 -9.66 19.98
CA GLN A 92 -24.14 -8.92 19.95
C GLN A 92 -25.05 -9.32 21.13
N GLY A 93 -25.54 -8.32 21.86
CA GLY A 93 -26.43 -8.52 23.00
C GLY A 93 -25.77 -9.05 24.27
N LYS A 94 -24.47 -9.38 24.28
CA LYS A 94 -23.78 -9.85 25.47
C LYS A 94 -23.33 -8.70 26.37
N GLN A 95 -23.48 -8.90 27.68
CA GLN A 95 -22.78 -8.12 28.70
C GLN A 95 -21.52 -8.88 29.07
N LEU A 96 -20.37 -8.31 28.77
CA LEU A 96 -19.07 -8.93 29.03
C LEU A 96 -18.48 -8.38 30.31
N GLU A 97 -17.89 -9.27 31.11
CA GLU A 97 -17.06 -8.85 32.24
C GLU A 97 -15.84 -8.05 31.76
N PRO A 98 -15.21 -7.21 32.61
CA PRO A 98 -14.11 -6.35 32.19
C PRO A 98 -12.93 -7.08 31.52
N LEU A 99 -12.60 -8.30 31.95
CA LEU A 99 -11.54 -9.13 31.35
C LEU A 99 -11.95 -9.69 29.98
N GLN A 100 -13.19 -10.17 29.85
CA GLN A 100 -13.75 -10.66 28.59
C GLN A 100 -13.89 -9.52 27.58
N HIS A 101 -14.30 -8.33 28.04
CA HIS A 101 -14.39 -7.14 27.20
C HIS A 101 -13.03 -6.76 26.63
N ARG A 102 -11.98 -6.73 27.47
CA ARG A 102 -10.60 -6.51 27.02
C ARG A 102 -10.14 -7.57 26.03
N GLN A 103 -10.48 -8.84 26.25
CA GLN A 103 -10.16 -9.92 25.32
C GLN A 103 -10.84 -9.74 23.95
N ALA A 104 -12.12 -9.34 23.94
CA ALA A 104 -12.84 -9.07 22.70
C ALA A 104 -12.22 -7.92 21.90
N GLU A 105 -11.90 -6.80 22.56
CA GLU A 105 -11.21 -5.68 21.91
C GLU A 105 -9.85 -6.10 21.35
N LEU A 106 -9.10 -6.90 22.13
CA LEU A 106 -7.80 -7.40 21.75
C LEU A 106 -7.87 -8.29 20.51
N TYR A 107 -8.81 -9.24 20.49
CA TYR A 107 -9.01 -10.16 19.38
C TYR A 107 -9.34 -9.42 18.08
N ILE A 108 -10.24 -8.44 18.15
CA ILE A 108 -10.60 -7.61 16.99
C ILE A 108 -9.39 -6.78 16.52
N SER A 109 -8.66 -6.11 17.43
CA SER A 109 -7.43 -5.37 17.09
C SER A 109 -6.38 -6.29 16.44
N GLN A 110 -6.25 -7.53 16.91
CA GLN A 110 -5.29 -8.49 16.37
C GLN A 110 -5.70 -8.96 14.97
N CYS A 111 -6.99 -9.27 14.76
CA CYS A 111 -7.51 -9.58 13.43
C CYS A 111 -7.34 -8.41 12.45
N LEU A 112 -7.59 -7.17 12.90
CA LEU A 112 -7.36 -5.97 12.10
C LEU A 112 -5.89 -5.81 11.70
N SER A 113 -4.94 -6.19 12.55
CA SER A 113 -3.51 -6.11 12.22
C SER A 113 -3.09 -7.02 11.04
N LEU A 114 -3.89 -8.03 10.71
CA LEU A 114 -3.69 -8.92 9.55
C LEU A 114 -4.43 -8.45 8.29
N LEU A 115 -5.39 -7.54 8.42
CA LEU A 115 -6.19 -7.05 7.30
C LEU A 115 -5.35 -6.45 6.15
N PRO A 116 -4.26 -5.68 6.40
CA PRO A 116 -3.44 -5.15 5.32
C PRO A 116 -2.85 -6.19 4.35
N PHE A 117 -2.70 -7.45 4.80
CA PHE A 117 -2.17 -8.53 3.96
C PHE A 117 -3.14 -8.98 2.85
N SER A 118 -4.40 -8.51 2.86
CA SER A 118 -5.40 -8.77 1.81
C SER A 118 -5.47 -7.67 0.74
N ASP A 119 -4.51 -6.74 0.72
CA ASP A 119 -4.49 -5.61 -0.21
C ASP A 119 -5.79 -4.82 -0.19
N ILE A 120 -6.12 -4.29 0.98
CA ILE A 120 -7.31 -3.46 1.12
C ILE A 120 -7.23 -2.23 0.22
N THR A 121 -8.36 -1.95 -0.43
CA THR A 121 -8.48 -0.92 -1.47
C THR A 121 -9.31 0.25 -0.97
N PRO A 122 -8.99 1.51 -1.34
CA PRO A 122 -9.75 2.69 -0.94
C PRO A 122 -11.19 2.73 -1.46
N TYR A 123 -11.53 1.84 -2.40
CA TYR A 123 -12.83 1.79 -3.06
C TYR A 123 -13.76 0.71 -2.50
N GLU A 124 -13.32 -0.01 -1.46
CA GLU A 124 -14.16 -0.95 -0.71
C GLU A 124 -14.29 -0.48 0.74
N CYS A 125 -15.40 -0.82 1.39
CA CYS A 125 -15.58 -0.66 2.84
C CYS A 125 -15.39 -1.99 3.58
N PHE A 126 -15.00 -1.85 4.84
CA PHE A 126 -15.04 -2.93 5.83
C PHE A 126 -16.00 -2.56 6.93
N THR A 127 -16.81 -3.54 7.36
CA THR A 127 -17.67 -3.39 8.51
C THR A 127 -17.04 -4.13 9.69
N ILE A 128 -16.62 -3.38 10.71
CA ILE A 128 -15.81 -3.89 11.81
C ILE A 128 -16.60 -3.76 13.12
N PRO A 129 -16.59 -4.79 14.01
CA PRO A 129 -17.25 -4.70 15.30
C PRO A 129 -16.51 -3.72 16.22
N GLN A 130 -17.23 -2.79 16.82
CA GLN A 130 -16.69 -1.87 17.82
C GLN A 130 -17.67 -1.70 18.98
N CYS A 131 -17.15 -1.62 20.20
CA CYS A 131 -17.97 -1.30 21.37
C CYS A 131 -18.14 0.22 21.49
N ILE A 132 -19.34 0.71 21.20
CA ILE A 132 -19.71 2.12 21.28
C ILE A 132 -20.83 2.26 22.30
N ASN A 133 -20.65 3.14 23.28
CA ASN A 133 -21.62 3.35 24.36
C ASN A 133 -22.01 2.05 25.07
N LYS A 134 -21.00 1.20 25.37
CA LYS A 134 -21.14 -0.12 26.01
C LYS A 134 -21.96 -1.13 25.20
N ARG A 135 -22.13 -0.91 23.89
CA ARG A 135 -22.83 -1.83 22.99
C ARG A 135 -21.96 -2.13 21.78
N TRP A 136 -21.84 -3.41 21.44
CA TRP A 136 -21.21 -3.83 20.20
C TRP A 136 -22.08 -3.39 19.02
N GLN A 137 -21.47 -2.70 18.06
CA GLN A 137 -22.09 -2.23 16.83
C GLN A 137 -21.15 -2.51 15.65
N MET A 138 -21.74 -2.69 14.48
CA MET A 138 -21.04 -2.87 13.22
C MET A 138 -20.80 -1.51 12.57
N VAL A 139 -19.53 -1.11 12.46
CA VAL A 139 -19.15 0.21 11.94
C VAL A 139 -18.58 0.09 10.54
N HIS A 140 -19.08 0.88 9.60
CA HIS A 140 -18.55 0.92 8.23
C HIS A 140 -17.35 1.86 8.19
N TYR A 141 -16.24 1.37 7.64
CA TYR A 141 -15.01 2.12 7.50
C TYR A 141 -14.62 2.29 6.04
N LYS A 142 -14.29 3.53 5.65
CA LYS A 142 -13.55 3.81 4.42
C LYS A 142 -12.08 3.53 4.65
N VAL A 143 -11.46 2.83 3.71
CA VAL A 143 -10.01 2.60 3.70
C VAL A 143 -9.28 3.80 3.09
N VAL A 144 -8.25 4.28 3.76
CA VAL A 144 -7.36 5.37 3.28
C VAL A 144 -5.92 4.87 3.32
N PRO A 145 -5.33 4.49 2.17
CA PRO A 145 -3.92 4.15 2.09
C PRO A 145 -3.03 5.36 2.43
N ILE A 146 -2.05 5.15 3.30
CA ILE A 146 -1.09 6.18 3.73
C ILE A 146 0.31 5.70 3.34
N GLU A 147 0.87 6.32 2.31
CA GLU A 147 2.20 6.00 1.79
C GLU A 147 3.30 6.25 2.83
N LEU A 148 4.09 5.21 3.12
CA LEU A 148 5.24 5.24 4.02
C LEU A 148 6.58 5.29 3.29
N THR A 149 6.60 5.09 1.96
CA THR A 149 7.83 5.18 1.18
C THR A 149 7.99 6.54 0.48
N PRO A 150 9.23 6.98 0.23
CA PRO A 150 9.46 8.21 -0.54
C PRO A 150 8.88 8.10 -1.95
N VAL A 151 8.05 9.07 -2.32
CA VAL A 151 7.52 9.25 -3.69
C VAL A 151 8.35 10.23 -4.52
N SER A 152 9.33 10.89 -3.90
CA SER A 152 10.24 11.84 -4.51
C SER A 152 11.62 11.81 -3.83
N GLY A 153 12.58 12.54 -4.40
CA GLY A 153 13.95 12.64 -3.91
C GLY A 153 14.81 11.43 -4.24
N PHE A 154 16.06 11.46 -3.78
CA PHE A 154 17.09 10.48 -4.17
C PHE A 154 16.69 9.03 -3.87
N LYS A 155 16.00 8.79 -2.75
CA LYS A 155 15.57 7.44 -2.37
C LYS A 155 14.55 6.84 -3.34
N LYS A 156 13.67 7.64 -3.97
CA LYS A 156 12.68 7.14 -4.94
C LYS A 156 13.34 6.55 -6.18
N LEU A 157 14.54 7.03 -6.57
CA LEU A 157 15.26 6.49 -7.72
C LEU A 157 15.61 4.99 -7.59
N PHE A 158 15.65 4.47 -6.36
CA PHE A 158 15.97 3.07 -6.07
C PHE A 158 14.73 2.26 -5.62
N LEU A 159 13.53 2.83 -5.75
CA LEU A 159 12.28 2.21 -5.33
C LEU A 159 11.38 1.96 -6.54
N SER A 160 11.09 0.69 -6.80
CA SER A 160 10.08 0.29 -7.79
C SER A 160 8.67 0.42 -7.20
N GLU A 161 7.65 0.19 -8.02
CA GLU A 161 6.26 0.23 -7.54
C GLU A 161 5.98 -0.86 -6.51
N GLU A 162 6.63 -2.02 -6.62
CA GLU A 162 6.52 -3.16 -5.70
C GLU A 162 7.21 -2.89 -4.36
N ASP A 163 8.06 -1.87 -4.26
CA ASP A 163 8.74 -1.51 -3.00
C ASP A 163 7.92 -0.60 -2.10
N ARG A 164 6.81 -0.06 -2.61
CA ARG A 164 5.97 0.88 -1.87
C ARG A 164 5.34 0.19 -0.66
N VAL A 165 5.26 0.89 0.47
CA VAL A 165 4.74 0.37 1.73
C VAL A 165 3.70 1.34 2.25
N PHE A 166 2.58 0.81 2.73
CA PHE A 166 1.45 1.61 3.19
C PHE A 166 1.09 1.27 4.64
N ALA A 167 0.70 2.29 5.40
CA ALA A 167 -0.23 2.12 6.51
C ALA A 167 -1.65 2.33 5.98
N TYR A 168 -2.65 1.90 6.75
CA TYR A 168 -4.05 2.06 6.35
C TYR A 168 -4.84 2.75 7.45
N GLY A 169 -5.35 3.93 7.13
CA GLY A 169 -6.37 4.60 7.91
C GLY A 169 -7.74 3.99 7.62
N LEU A 170 -8.54 3.76 8.65
CA LEU A 170 -9.92 3.31 8.57
C LEU A 170 -10.78 4.41 9.18
N GLU A 171 -11.53 5.11 8.33
CA GLU A 171 -12.35 6.26 8.70
C GLU A 171 -13.83 5.86 8.80
N PRO A 172 -14.49 6.05 9.95
CA PRO A 172 -15.88 5.65 10.09
C PRO A 172 -16.80 6.50 9.20
N ILE A 173 -17.75 5.85 8.52
CA ILE A 173 -18.69 6.48 7.58
C ILE A 173 -20.04 6.75 8.24
N ASN A 174 -20.60 5.74 8.92
CA ASN A 174 -21.98 5.71 9.39
C ASN A 174 -22.14 5.91 10.91
N HIS A 175 -21.04 6.02 11.66
CA HIS A 175 -21.06 6.20 13.11
C HIS A 175 -20.14 7.35 13.52
N PRO A 176 -20.67 8.56 13.83
CA PRO A 176 -19.84 9.68 14.29
C PRO A 176 -19.16 9.38 15.62
N ASP A 177 -19.70 8.42 16.38
CA ASP A 177 -19.14 8.03 17.66
C ASP A 177 -18.01 7.00 17.60
N ALA A 178 -17.83 6.37 16.45
CA ALA A 178 -16.81 5.35 16.29
C ALA A 178 -15.40 5.95 16.28
N SER A 179 -14.44 5.25 16.88
CA SER A 179 -13.04 5.64 16.76
C SER A 179 -12.49 5.26 15.38
N PRO A 180 -11.70 6.13 14.73
CA PRO A 180 -10.93 5.75 13.56
C PRO A 180 -9.81 4.81 13.95
N HIS A 181 -9.42 3.93 13.02
CA HIS A 181 -8.31 3.00 13.22
C HIS A 181 -7.14 3.33 12.29
N LEU A 182 -5.92 3.15 12.78
CA LEU A 182 -4.72 3.16 11.95
C LEU A 182 -4.05 1.81 12.07
N VAL A 183 -3.90 1.13 10.95
CA VAL A 183 -3.34 -0.21 10.89
C VAL A 183 -2.02 -0.18 10.17
N PHE A 184 -0.95 -0.62 10.84
CA PHE A 184 0.35 -0.83 10.23
C PHE A 184 0.52 -2.30 9.85
N MET A 185 0.88 -2.54 8.60
CA MET A 185 1.19 -3.87 8.10
C MET A 185 2.51 -4.37 8.69
N GLY A 186 2.55 -5.64 9.09
CA GLY A 186 3.79 -6.36 9.38
C GLY A 186 4.63 -6.58 8.12
N THR A 187 5.78 -7.26 8.27
CA THR A 187 6.60 -7.64 7.11
C THR A 187 5.84 -8.67 6.28
N THR A 188 5.61 -8.36 5.01
CA THR A 188 4.81 -9.18 4.10
C THR A 188 5.60 -10.38 3.57
N TYR A 189 4.97 -11.19 2.72
CA TYR A 189 5.58 -12.32 2.03
C TYR A 189 6.38 -11.88 0.78
N PRO A 190 7.28 -12.71 0.21
CA PRO A 190 8.18 -12.27 -0.87
C PRO A 190 7.52 -11.63 -2.10
N ALA A 191 6.36 -12.13 -2.53
CA ALA A 191 5.58 -11.55 -3.62
C ALA A 191 4.65 -10.38 -3.18
N GLY A 192 4.61 -10.08 -1.89
CA GLY A 192 3.77 -9.06 -1.29
C GLY A 192 4.34 -7.64 -1.50
N GLN A 193 3.44 -6.66 -1.49
CA GLN A 193 3.76 -5.25 -1.67
C GLN A 193 4.70 -4.73 -0.57
N GLY A 194 5.86 -4.22 -0.97
CA GLY A 194 6.80 -3.56 -0.08
C GLY A 194 7.75 -4.50 0.66
N PHE A 195 7.77 -5.80 0.34
CA PHE A 195 8.57 -6.82 1.02
C PHE A 195 10.04 -6.39 1.21
N VAL A 196 10.72 -6.05 0.12
CA VAL A 196 12.15 -5.68 0.14
C VAL A 196 12.39 -4.43 0.99
N SER A 197 11.50 -3.44 0.88
CA SER A 197 11.56 -2.23 1.71
C SER A 197 11.40 -2.54 3.20
N GLN A 198 10.45 -3.39 3.55
CA GLN A 198 10.15 -3.79 4.93
C GLN A 198 11.31 -4.58 5.54
N VAL A 199 11.80 -5.62 4.86
CA VAL A 199 12.97 -6.41 5.31
C VAL A 199 14.18 -5.52 5.52
N ASN A 200 14.45 -4.58 4.60
CA ASN A 200 15.54 -3.65 4.79
C ASN A 200 15.35 -2.78 6.04
N THR A 201 14.12 -2.39 6.38
CA THR A 201 13.88 -1.56 7.57
C THR A 201 13.80 -2.33 8.87
N ASP A 202 13.47 -3.62 8.85
CA ASP A 202 13.60 -4.50 10.02
C ASP A 202 15.05 -4.62 10.46
N LEU A 203 15.91 -4.78 9.46
CA LEU A 203 17.34 -5.03 9.65
C LEU A 203 18.16 -3.74 9.69
N GLU A 204 17.54 -2.57 9.76
CA GLU A 204 18.26 -1.29 9.82
C GLU A 204 19.16 -1.23 11.08
N GLY A 205 20.45 -0.98 10.86
CA GLY A 205 21.44 -0.90 11.92
C GLY A 205 21.27 0.32 12.82
N PHE A 206 21.52 0.16 14.12
CA PHE A 206 21.52 1.23 15.13
C PHE A 206 20.24 2.09 15.18
N GLU A 207 19.10 1.51 14.79
CA GLU A 207 17.80 2.18 14.79
C GLU A 207 16.67 1.21 15.18
N THR A 208 15.52 1.76 15.57
CA THR A 208 14.31 0.95 15.76
C THR A 208 13.85 0.39 14.41
N PRO A 209 13.52 -0.91 14.29
CA PRO A 209 12.88 -1.50 13.12
C PRO A 209 11.75 -0.63 12.59
N GLY A 210 11.77 -0.36 11.29
CA GLY A 210 10.76 0.46 10.63
C GLY A 210 10.95 1.98 10.79
N LYS A 211 11.91 2.49 11.57
CA LYS A 211 12.07 3.94 11.78
C LYS A 211 12.29 4.70 10.47
N LYS A 212 13.02 4.14 9.50
CA LYS A 212 13.17 4.76 8.17
C LYS A 212 11.85 4.84 7.41
N LEU A 213 10.98 3.82 7.48
CA LEU A 213 9.63 3.90 6.89
C LEU A 213 8.79 4.95 7.61
N TYR A 214 8.75 4.91 8.95
CA TYR A 214 8.04 5.88 9.77
C TYR A 214 8.45 7.31 9.42
N ARG A 215 9.76 7.60 9.38
CA ARG A 215 10.30 8.92 9.02
C ARG A 215 9.84 9.39 7.64
N ASN A 216 9.85 8.52 6.65
CA ASN A 216 9.49 8.91 5.28
C ASN A 216 7.97 9.14 5.16
N GLY A 217 7.14 8.34 5.85
CA GLY A 217 5.68 8.44 5.85
C GLY A 217 5.09 9.42 6.87
N ARG A 218 5.90 9.95 7.79
CA ARG A 218 5.45 10.70 8.96
C ARG A 218 4.50 11.83 8.60
N ASP A 219 4.82 12.64 7.60
CA ASP A 219 4.00 13.80 7.26
C ASP A 219 2.64 13.39 6.70
N ASN A 220 2.57 12.27 5.98
CA ASN A 220 1.29 11.69 5.51
C ASN A 220 0.47 11.15 6.69
N LEU A 221 1.12 10.45 7.64
CA LEU A 221 0.48 9.96 8.87
C LEU A 221 -0.07 11.11 9.71
N VAL A 222 0.74 12.14 9.95
CA VAL A 222 0.34 13.33 10.72
C VAL A 222 -0.78 14.08 10.04
N ARG A 223 -0.72 14.24 8.70
CA ARG A 223 -1.80 14.86 7.92
C ARG A 223 -3.10 14.08 8.09
N TRP A 224 -3.05 12.75 7.98
CA TRP A 224 -4.22 11.90 8.16
C TRP A 224 -4.78 11.95 9.59
N LEU A 225 -3.92 11.84 10.61
CA LEU A 225 -4.32 11.94 12.03
C LEU A 225 -4.96 13.28 12.35
N ASN A 226 -4.44 14.37 11.79
CA ASN A 226 -4.97 15.72 12.00
C ASN A 226 -6.37 15.94 11.40
N ARG A 227 -6.84 15.07 10.49
CA ARG A 227 -8.20 15.12 9.94
C ARG A 227 -9.24 14.42 10.81
N GLN A 228 -8.78 13.57 11.71
CA GLN A 228 -9.67 12.74 12.51
C GLN A 228 -10.35 13.58 13.61
N GLY A 229 -11.68 13.48 13.69
CA GLY A 229 -12.46 14.15 14.75
C GLY A 229 -12.36 13.46 16.12
N LYS A 230 -11.86 12.23 16.16
CA LYS A 230 -11.65 11.44 17.38
C LYS A 230 -10.22 10.93 17.46
N LYS A 231 -9.78 10.66 18.69
CA LYS A 231 -8.49 10.00 18.94
C LYS A 231 -8.45 8.63 18.28
N THR A 232 -7.37 8.35 17.57
CA THR A 232 -7.24 7.14 16.73
C THR A 232 -6.81 5.92 17.57
N CYS A 233 -7.38 4.76 17.26
CA CYS A 233 -6.92 3.46 17.74
C CYS A 233 -5.88 2.89 16.76
N VAL A 234 -4.68 2.56 17.25
CA VAL A 234 -3.58 2.08 16.40
C VAL A 234 -3.30 0.62 16.68
N CYS A 235 -3.12 -0.17 15.63
CA CYS A 235 -2.67 -1.56 15.80
C CYS A 235 -1.70 -2.00 14.70
N GLY A 236 -0.90 -3.01 15.00
CA GLY A 236 -0.01 -3.65 14.05
C GLY A 236 0.68 -4.86 14.65
N THR A 237 1.07 -5.79 13.79
CA THR A 237 1.83 -6.99 14.17
C THR A 237 3.26 -6.92 13.63
N SER A 238 4.24 -7.48 14.36
CA SER A 238 5.64 -7.53 13.93
C SER A 238 6.21 -6.12 13.65
N LEU A 239 6.79 -5.88 12.46
CA LEU A 239 7.17 -4.55 11.97
C LEU A 239 6.04 -3.51 12.12
N GLY A 240 4.79 -3.90 11.87
CA GLY A 240 3.64 -3.01 12.03
C GLY A 240 3.41 -2.62 13.50
N GLY A 241 3.69 -3.53 14.43
CA GLY A 241 3.70 -3.23 15.86
C GLY A 241 4.82 -2.25 16.21
N ALA A 242 6.03 -2.42 15.67
CA ALA A 242 7.13 -1.46 15.87
C ALA A 242 6.81 -0.05 15.35
N LEU A 243 6.17 0.05 14.17
CA LEU A 243 5.67 1.31 13.62
C LEU A 243 4.60 1.95 14.51
N SER A 244 3.72 1.12 15.10
CA SER A 244 2.72 1.57 16.07
C SER A 244 3.37 2.17 17.32
N LEU A 245 4.44 1.54 17.84
CA LEU A 245 5.21 2.04 18.97
C LEU A 245 5.97 3.33 18.64
N LEU A 246 6.54 3.44 17.45
CA LEU A 246 7.19 4.67 16.96
C LEU A 246 6.20 5.83 16.85
N LEU A 247 4.98 5.57 16.37
CA LEU A 247 3.92 6.56 16.33
C LEU A 247 3.49 6.97 17.74
N ALA A 248 3.41 6.02 18.68
CA ALA A 248 3.01 6.28 20.06
C ALA A 248 3.92 7.28 20.78
N ILE A 249 5.23 7.19 20.58
CA ILE A 249 6.21 8.11 21.18
C ILE A 249 6.29 9.47 20.46
N ASP A 250 5.79 9.60 19.24
CA ASP A 250 5.88 10.84 18.45
C ASP A 250 4.57 11.63 18.43
N GLN A 251 3.43 10.96 18.25
CA GLN A 251 2.10 11.55 18.01
C GLN A 251 1.03 11.02 18.98
N GLY A 252 1.44 10.52 20.14
CA GLY A 252 0.56 9.92 21.14
C GLY A 252 -0.53 10.86 21.68
N ASP A 253 -0.39 12.18 21.54
CA ASP A 253 -1.43 13.16 21.85
C ASP A 253 -2.72 12.96 21.04
N LYS A 254 -2.59 12.40 19.82
CA LYS A 254 -3.69 12.14 18.87
C LYS A 254 -4.27 10.72 18.98
N LEU A 255 -3.70 9.90 19.85
CA LEU A 255 -4.03 8.47 19.94
C LEU A 255 -4.89 8.19 21.18
N GLY A 256 -5.84 7.29 21.03
CA GLY A 256 -6.68 6.79 22.12
C GLY A 256 -6.10 5.51 22.72
N ARG A 257 -5.58 4.63 21.85
CA ARG A 257 -5.04 3.32 22.20
C ARG A 257 -4.01 2.88 21.17
N VAL A 258 -2.98 2.16 21.60
CA VAL A 258 -2.02 1.47 20.73
C VAL A 258 -1.90 0.01 21.17
N ASP A 259 -2.20 -0.91 20.26
CA ASP A 259 -2.08 -2.36 20.44
C ASP A 259 -0.99 -2.91 19.51
N ALA A 260 0.18 -3.25 20.05
CA ALA A 260 1.30 -3.78 19.27
C ALA A 260 1.47 -5.29 19.54
N PHE A 261 1.32 -6.11 18.50
CA PHE A 261 1.37 -7.57 18.58
C PHE A 261 2.71 -8.11 18.09
N ASN A 262 3.39 -8.91 18.91
CA ASN A 262 4.70 -9.48 18.61
C ASN A 262 5.72 -8.47 18.01
N PRO A 263 5.78 -7.20 18.46
CA PRO A 263 6.70 -6.24 17.85
C PRO A 263 8.14 -6.50 18.34
N PRO A 264 9.17 -6.13 17.58
CA PRO A 264 10.45 -5.78 18.19
C PRO A 264 10.30 -4.47 18.99
N GLY A 265 11.03 -4.35 20.09
CA GLY A 265 11.07 -3.15 20.92
C GLY A 265 11.85 -1.99 20.30
N LEU A 266 11.82 -0.85 20.97
CA LEU A 266 12.54 0.34 20.55
C LEU A 266 14.06 0.15 20.65
N TYR A 267 14.81 0.84 19.78
CA TYR A 267 16.25 0.99 19.94
C TYR A 267 16.56 2.19 20.83
N THR A 268 17.32 1.95 21.89
CA THR A 268 17.82 3.00 22.78
C THR A 268 19.24 3.38 22.35
N SER A 269 19.38 4.58 21.79
CA SER A 269 20.68 5.12 21.40
C SER A 269 21.45 5.61 22.63
N TRP A 270 22.69 5.16 22.75
CA TRP A 270 23.67 5.63 23.73
C TRP A 270 24.16 7.07 23.54
N LEU A 271 23.99 7.66 22.34
CA LEU A 271 24.60 8.94 21.98
C LEU A 271 23.57 10.07 21.95
N LYS A 272 22.34 9.80 21.50
CA LYS A 272 21.31 10.84 21.32
C LYS A 272 19.92 10.25 21.27
N LYS A 273 19.00 10.83 22.06
CA LYS A 273 17.56 10.55 21.98
C LYS A 273 17.03 10.81 20.57
N SER A 274 16.16 9.94 20.08
CA SER A 274 15.50 10.13 18.78
C SER A 274 14.71 11.45 18.77
N ARG A 275 14.80 12.22 17.68
CA ARG A 275 13.99 13.44 17.47
C ARG A 275 12.47 13.19 17.37
N TYR A 276 12.07 11.93 17.34
CA TYR A 276 10.67 11.49 17.30
C TYR A 276 10.19 10.93 18.65
N ASP A 277 11.05 10.96 19.67
CA ASP A 277 10.70 10.46 20.99
C ASP A 277 10.27 11.63 21.89
N HIS A 278 8.99 11.98 21.78
CA HIS A 278 8.30 13.00 22.57
C HIS A 278 7.53 12.40 23.76
N TRP A 279 7.84 11.14 24.13
CA TRP A 279 7.04 10.37 25.09
C TRP A 279 6.84 11.11 26.42
N ASP A 280 7.89 11.74 26.95
CA ASP A 280 7.82 12.46 28.22
C ASP A 280 6.83 13.64 28.21
N ASP A 281 6.64 14.31 27.07
CA ASP A 281 5.69 15.40 26.93
C ASP A 281 4.29 14.90 26.63
N ILE A 282 4.17 13.83 25.83
CA ILE A 282 2.89 13.15 25.57
C ILE A 282 2.27 12.65 26.87
N ARG A 283 3.05 12.12 27.80
CA ARG A 283 2.53 11.68 29.11
C ARG A 283 1.94 12.82 29.93
N LYS A 284 2.42 14.05 29.73
CA LYS A 284 1.87 15.23 30.41
C LYS A 284 0.54 15.66 29.79
N THR A 285 0.42 15.59 28.46
CA THR A 285 -0.75 16.08 27.70
C THR A 285 -1.85 15.03 27.50
N ASN A 286 -1.51 13.75 27.44
CA ASN A 286 -2.44 12.64 27.21
C ASN A 286 -2.21 11.48 28.20
N LYS A 287 -2.53 11.72 29.47
CA LYS A 287 -2.42 10.73 30.56
C LYS A 287 -3.25 9.45 30.35
N ASN A 288 -4.27 9.51 29.49
CA ASN A 288 -5.19 8.40 29.24
C ASN A 288 -4.74 7.49 28.08
N LEU A 289 -3.66 7.82 27.38
CA LEU A 289 -3.12 6.96 26.33
C LEU A 289 -2.69 5.62 26.92
N LYS A 290 -3.21 4.53 26.36
CA LYS A 290 -2.77 3.16 26.68
C LYS A 290 -1.95 2.59 25.53
N VAL A 291 -0.69 2.32 25.79
CA VAL A 291 0.22 1.60 24.88
C VAL A 291 0.43 0.20 25.43
N ARG A 292 0.03 -0.80 24.64
CA ARG A 292 -0.03 -2.20 25.05
C ARG A 292 0.82 -3.03 24.09
N VAL A 293 1.70 -3.84 24.65
CA VAL A 293 2.57 -4.74 23.90
C VAL A 293 2.21 -6.17 24.25
N PHE A 294 1.82 -6.95 23.25
CA PHE A 294 1.44 -8.34 23.41
C PHE A 294 2.55 -9.24 22.88
N LYS A 295 3.22 -9.94 23.78
CA LYS A 295 4.25 -10.95 23.47
C LYS A 295 3.58 -12.32 23.45
N GLN A 296 3.49 -12.97 22.30
CA GLN A 296 2.81 -14.27 22.20
C GLN A 296 3.77 -15.44 22.36
N GLY A 297 3.38 -16.41 23.19
CA GLY A 297 4.08 -17.68 23.34
C GLY A 297 5.59 -17.49 23.54
N ASN A 298 6.38 -18.10 22.67
CA ASN A 298 7.84 -18.00 22.63
C ASN A 298 8.34 -17.24 21.39
N ASP A 299 7.56 -16.27 20.88
CA ASP A 299 7.89 -15.47 19.70
C ASP A 299 9.36 -14.96 19.74
N PRO A 300 10.18 -15.23 18.72
CA PRO A 300 11.57 -14.80 18.70
C PRO A 300 11.73 -13.29 18.48
N ILE A 301 10.76 -12.61 17.87
CA ILE A 301 10.91 -11.21 17.46
C ILE A 301 10.74 -10.27 18.65
N SER A 302 9.72 -10.49 19.48
CA SER A 302 9.47 -9.75 20.70
C SER A 302 10.52 -9.91 21.80
N LYS A 303 11.60 -10.66 21.56
CA LYS A 303 12.77 -10.75 22.45
C LYS A 303 13.75 -9.60 22.24
N PHE A 304 13.62 -8.80 21.19
CA PHE A 304 14.59 -7.75 20.89
C PHE A 304 14.06 -6.35 21.22
N GLY A 305 14.97 -5.42 21.50
CA GLY A 305 14.66 -4.02 21.79
C GLY A 305 14.18 -3.77 23.22
N GLU A 306 13.80 -2.52 23.48
CA GLU A 306 13.40 -2.02 24.80
C GLU A 306 12.01 -1.38 24.76
N TRP A 307 11.30 -1.44 25.89
CA TRP A 307 9.99 -0.81 26.08
C TRP A 307 10.10 0.45 26.94
N LYS A 308 9.16 1.39 26.79
CA LYS A 308 9.00 2.47 27.77
C LYS A 308 8.43 1.91 29.07
N GLU A 309 8.95 2.35 30.21
CA GLU A 309 8.66 1.77 31.52
C GLU A 309 7.17 1.73 31.89
N ASP A 310 6.40 2.70 31.40
CA ASP A 310 4.98 2.88 31.70
C ASP A 310 4.04 2.27 30.66
N TRP A 311 4.57 1.50 29.71
CA TRP A 311 3.76 0.70 28.80
C TRP A 311 3.28 -0.59 29.47
N ASP A 312 2.11 -1.06 29.05
CA ASP A 312 1.54 -2.31 29.53
C ASP A 312 2.08 -3.47 28.68
N ILE A 313 2.99 -4.26 29.25
CA ILE A 313 3.58 -5.43 28.59
C ILE A 313 2.85 -6.69 29.04
N VAL A 314 2.19 -7.37 28.11
CA VAL A 314 1.34 -8.53 28.35
C VAL A 314 1.98 -9.75 27.69
N HIS A 315 2.21 -10.81 28.45
CA HIS A 315 2.55 -12.13 27.91
C HIS A 315 1.26 -12.89 27.62
N VAL A 316 1.06 -13.25 26.35
CA VAL A 316 -0.05 -14.09 25.89
C VAL A 316 0.42 -15.53 25.90
N ILE A 317 -0.11 -16.33 26.83
CA ILE A 317 0.30 -17.70 27.08
C ILE A 317 -0.84 -18.62 26.60
N PRO A 318 -0.68 -19.30 25.45
CA PRO A 318 -1.66 -20.29 25.01
C PRO A 318 -1.60 -21.54 25.90
N SER A 319 -2.63 -22.37 25.87
CA SER A 319 -2.66 -23.64 26.62
C SER A 319 -1.61 -24.64 26.13
N GLU A 320 -1.20 -25.55 27.01
CA GLU A 320 -0.17 -26.56 26.72
C GLU A 320 -0.54 -27.45 25.53
N GLN A 321 -1.83 -27.75 25.34
CA GLN A 321 -2.30 -28.52 24.18
C GLN A 321 -1.99 -27.79 22.86
N ARG A 322 -2.15 -26.45 22.84
CA ARG A 322 -1.89 -25.62 21.65
C ARG A 322 -0.38 -25.40 21.43
N LYS A 323 0.39 -25.26 22.50
CA LYS A 323 1.87 -25.12 22.41
C LYS A 323 2.53 -26.35 21.78
N LYS A 324 2.08 -27.56 22.14
CA LYS A 324 2.71 -28.82 21.68
C LYS A 324 2.71 -29.02 20.16
N GLN A 325 1.83 -28.32 19.44
CA GLN A 325 1.66 -28.49 17.99
C GLN A 325 2.47 -27.47 17.16
N LEU A 326 3.13 -26.50 17.79
CA LEU A 326 3.59 -25.30 17.10
C LEU A 326 5.06 -24.98 17.35
N ASN A 327 5.73 -24.44 16.33
CA ASN A 327 7.09 -23.94 16.45
C ASN A 327 7.07 -22.45 16.88
N PRO A 328 8.19 -21.91 17.40
CA PRO A 328 8.25 -20.51 17.84
C PRO A 328 7.95 -19.46 16.76
N LEU A 329 8.12 -19.79 15.47
CA LEU A 329 7.75 -18.89 14.37
C LEU A 329 6.25 -18.87 14.14
N THR A 330 5.54 -19.95 14.48
CA THR A 330 4.09 -19.98 14.44
C THR A 330 3.51 -19.05 15.51
N ASP A 331 4.10 -18.98 16.71
CA ASP A 331 3.72 -18.00 17.75
C ASP A 331 3.82 -16.54 17.27
N HIS A 332 4.68 -16.27 16.28
CA HIS A 332 4.79 -14.94 15.69
C HIS A 332 3.53 -14.55 14.89
N ALA A 333 2.91 -15.51 14.21
CA ALA A 333 1.83 -15.28 13.25
C ALA A 333 0.42 -15.56 13.82
N MET A 334 0.29 -16.48 14.77
CA MET A 334 -1.01 -16.92 15.28
C MET A 334 -1.71 -15.85 16.14
N ILE A 335 -3.03 -15.98 16.24
CA ILE A 335 -3.90 -15.16 17.08
C ILE A 335 -4.43 -16.04 18.22
N TYR A 336 -3.73 -16.01 19.36
CA TYR A 336 -4.18 -16.76 20.54
C TYR A 336 -5.32 -16.07 21.30
N SER A 337 -5.63 -14.81 20.97
CA SER A 337 -6.60 -14.04 21.74
C SER A 337 -8.05 -14.47 21.56
N GLY A 338 -8.34 -15.33 20.58
CA GLY A 338 -9.67 -15.90 20.37
C GLY A 338 -10.01 -17.06 21.30
N TYR A 339 -9.03 -17.64 22.01
CA TYR A 339 -9.30 -18.81 22.84
C TYR A 339 -9.62 -18.44 24.28
N GLU A 340 -10.60 -19.14 24.85
CA GLU A 340 -11.03 -18.96 26.23
C GLU A 340 -9.94 -19.35 27.23
N ASP A 341 -9.13 -20.36 26.89
CA ASP A 341 -8.06 -20.93 27.70
C ASP A 341 -6.72 -20.18 27.60
N THR A 342 -6.65 -19.12 26.79
CA THR A 342 -5.45 -18.26 26.70
C THR A 342 -5.34 -17.36 27.92
N GLN A 343 -4.16 -17.35 28.54
CA GLN A 343 -3.86 -16.46 29.65
C GLN A 343 -3.15 -15.20 29.17
N PHE A 344 -3.50 -14.06 29.77
CA PHE A 344 -2.89 -12.77 29.48
C PHE A 344 -2.33 -12.20 30.77
N VAL A 345 -1.03 -12.34 30.95
CA VAL A 345 -0.37 -12.06 32.22
C VAL A 345 0.54 -10.86 32.06
N GLY A 346 0.49 -9.94 33.01
CA GLY A 346 1.35 -8.78 33.02
C GLY A 346 2.80 -9.12 33.35
N VAL A 347 3.68 -8.34 32.75
CA VAL A 347 5.14 -8.46 32.89
C VAL A 347 5.67 -7.16 33.47
N ASP A 348 6.57 -7.24 34.45
CA ASP A 348 7.33 -6.06 34.88
C ASP A 348 8.26 -5.59 33.76
N THR A 349 7.90 -4.45 33.17
CA THR A 349 8.63 -3.83 32.06
C THR A 349 10.10 -3.56 32.38
N LYS A 350 10.43 -3.21 33.62
CA LYS A 350 11.82 -2.90 34.01
C LYS A 350 12.67 -4.16 34.06
N ALA A 351 12.18 -5.18 34.76
CA ALA A 351 12.82 -6.49 34.80
C ALA A 351 12.95 -7.09 33.39
N ASP A 352 11.90 -7.00 32.58
CA ASP A 352 11.88 -7.51 31.20
C ASP A 352 12.83 -6.75 30.28
N ASN A 353 13.10 -5.45 30.49
CA ASN A 353 14.15 -4.73 29.74
C ASN A 353 15.56 -5.18 30.18
N GLU A 354 15.79 -5.28 31.50
CA GLU A 354 17.11 -5.61 32.07
C GLU A 354 17.57 -7.03 31.69
N GLU A 355 16.67 -8.02 31.69
CA GLU A 355 16.95 -9.40 31.28
C GLU A 355 17.54 -9.49 29.86
N ARG A 356 17.15 -8.55 28.99
CA ARG A 356 17.47 -8.58 27.55
C ARG A 356 18.65 -7.72 27.18
N ARG A 357 19.15 -6.90 28.11
CA ARG A 357 20.18 -5.89 27.85
C ARG A 357 21.39 -6.45 27.11
N LYS A 358 21.94 -7.59 27.58
CA LYS A 358 23.10 -8.25 26.94
C LYS A 358 22.78 -8.75 25.53
N ARG A 359 21.63 -9.41 25.34
CA ARG A 359 21.19 -9.90 24.03
C ARG A 359 20.97 -8.73 23.06
N ASN A 360 20.34 -7.67 23.53
CA ASN A 360 20.08 -6.47 22.74
C ASN A 360 21.40 -5.83 22.27
N PHE A 361 22.39 -5.72 23.15
CA PHE A 361 23.68 -5.18 22.75
C PHE A 361 24.35 -6.00 21.63
N TRP A 362 24.50 -7.31 21.82
CA TRP A 362 25.24 -8.15 20.86
C TRP A 362 24.49 -8.38 19.54
N PHE A 363 23.22 -8.78 19.61
CA PHE A 363 22.48 -9.19 18.42
C PHE A 363 21.73 -8.02 17.78
N TYR A 364 20.99 -7.27 18.58
CA TYR A 364 20.11 -6.21 18.08
C TYR A 364 20.85 -4.93 17.71
N THR A 365 21.93 -4.60 18.41
CA THR A 365 22.76 -3.43 18.11
C THR A 365 23.92 -3.79 17.18
N LEU A 366 24.85 -4.64 17.64
CA LEU A 366 26.12 -4.88 16.93
C LEU A 366 25.94 -5.75 15.67
N LEU A 367 25.46 -6.99 15.81
CA LEU A 367 25.37 -7.93 14.67
C LEU A 367 24.44 -7.39 13.57
N ARG A 368 23.26 -6.89 13.95
CA ARG A 368 22.34 -6.25 13.00
C ARG A 368 22.97 -5.05 12.30
N GLY A 369 23.71 -4.21 13.04
CA GLY A 369 24.44 -3.08 12.47
C GLY A 369 25.48 -3.50 11.44
N VAL A 370 26.35 -4.45 11.80
CA VAL A 370 27.38 -4.99 10.89
C VAL A 370 26.73 -5.58 9.64
N PHE A 371 25.73 -6.44 9.79
CA PHE A 371 25.03 -7.06 8.67
C PHE A 371 24.38 -6.02 7.75
N TYR A 372 23.74 -5.00 8.32
CA TYR A 372 23.07 -3.95 7.55
C TYR A 372 24.04 -3.19 6.64
N TYR A 373 25.15 -2.69 7.20
CA TYR A 373 26.08 -1.86 6.43
C TYR A 373 27.02 -2.66 5.52
N SER A 374 27.36 -3.89 5.89
CA SER A 374 28.25 -4.75 5.08
C SER A 374 27.53 -5.54 3.99
N VAL A 375 26.27 -5.92 4.21
CA VAL A 375 25.52 -6.79 3.28
C VAL A 375 24.35 -6.04 2.64
N LEU A 376 23.41 -5.51 3.45
CA LEU A 376 22.15 -4.99 2.92
C LEU A 376 22.31 -3.68 2.17
N VAL A 377 23.15 -2.75 2.64
CA VAL A 377 23.39 -1.46 1.96
C VAL A 377 24.04 -1.67 0.58
N PRO A 378 25.15 -2.41 0.42
CA PRO A 378 25.72 -2.71 -0.88
C PRO A 378 24.76 -3.49 -1.79
N PHE A 379 24.02 -4.46 -1.24
CA PHE A 379 23.01 -5.19 -2.00
C PHE A 379 21.92 -4.25 -2.52
N ARG A 380 21.36 -3.38 -1.66
CA ARG A 380 20.24 -2.50 -2.02
C ARG A 380 20.61 -1.43 -3.04
N TYR A 381 21.79 -0.82 -2.91
CA TYR A 381 22.17 0.33 -3.75
C TYR A 381 23.06 -0.05 -4.94
N GLY A 382 23.69 -1.23 -4.92
CA GLY A 382 24.51 -1.74 -6.02
C GLY A 382 23.87 -2.92 -6.75
N ALA A 383 23.71 -4.05 -6.06
CA ALA A 383 23.32 -5.31 -6.70
C ALA A 383 21.85 -5.33 -7.15
N LEU A 384 20.91 -4.91 -6.30
CA LEU A 384 19.47 -4.99 -6.56
C LEU A 384 19.05 -4.12 -7.77
N PRO A 385 19.50 -2.87 -7.94
CA PRO A 385 19.22 -2.09 -9.14
C PRO A 385 19.73 -2.76 -10.42
N ALA A 386 20.94 -3.33 -10.37
CA ALA A 386 21.50 -4.07 -11.51
C ALA A 386 20.68 -5.32 -11.84
N LEU A 387 20.30 -6.11 -10.83
CA LEU A 387 19.46 -7.30 -11.01
C LEU A 387 18.08 -6.93 -11.57
N ARG A 388 17.46 -5.86 -11.07
CA ARG A 388 16.19 -5.36 -11.59
C ARG A 388 16.29 -4.88 -13.02
N TYR A 389 17.36 -4.17 -13.36
CA TYR A 389 17.61 -3.75 -14.73
C TYR A 389 17.74 -4.98 -15.65
N LEU A 390 18.57 -5.95 -15.29
CA LEU A 390 18.73 -7.20 -16.06
C LEU A 390 17.40 -7.95 -16.23
N TRP A 391 16.56 -7.98 -15.19
CA TRP A 391 15.27 -8.66 -15.23
C TRP A 391 14.24 -7.92 -16.10
N ALA A 392 14.10 -6.61 -15.91
CA ALA A 392 13.18 -5.77 -16.67
C ALA A 392 13.55 -5.69 -18.15
N HIS A 393 14.85 -5.71 -18.45
CA HIS A 393 15.40 -5.57 -19.79
C HIS A 393 15.95 -6.90 -20.35
N LYS A 394 15.43 -8.06 -19.92
CA LYS A 394 15.93 -9.37 -20.35
C LYS A 394 16.03 -9.53 -21.88
N ARG A 395 15.04 -9.01 -22.63
CA ARG A 395 15.05 -9.04 -24.10
C ARG A 395 16.16 -8.17 -24.66
N GLN A 396 16.29 -6.93 -24.19
CA GLN A 396 17.38 -6.03 -24.56
C GLN A 396 18.74 -6.64 -24.23
N VAL A 397 18.93 -7.22 -23.03
CA VAL A 397 20.18 -7.89 -22.64
C VAL A 397 20.47 -9.07 -23.56
N SER A 398 19.47 -9.90 -23.90
CA SER A 398 19.64 -10.98 -24.87
C SER A 398 20.02 -10.46 -26.26
N LEU A 399 19.42 -9.37 -26.73
CA LEU A 399 19.76 -8.74 -28.00
C LEU A 399 21.18 -8.17 -27.98
N VAL A 400 21.57 -7.48 -26.91
CA VAL A 400 22.94 -6.97 -26.73
C VAL A 400 23.94 -8.13 -26.74
N LEU A 401 23.68 -9.22 -26.03
CA LEU A 401 24.56 -10.40 -26.04
C LEU A 401 24.64 -11.05 -27.44
N GLY A 402 23.51 -11.13 -28.15
CA GLY A 402 23.46 -11.65 -29.51
C GLY A 402 24.24 -10.78 -30.50
N PHE A 403 24.05 -9.45 -30.47
CA PHE A 403 24.82 -8.51 -31.29
C PHE A 403 26.29 -8.49 -30.90
N PHE A 404 26.62 -8.60 -29.61
CA PHE A 404 28.01 -8.66 -29.16
C PHE A 404 28.69 -9.91 -29.74
N ALA A 405 28.07 -11.08 -29.66
CA ALA A 405 28.58 -12.30 -30.29
C ALA A 405 28.72 -12.12 -31.82
N LEU A 406 27.73 -11.53 -32.49
CA LEU A 406 27.77 -11.25 -33.93
C LEU A 406 28.94 -10.33 -34.30
N PHE A 407 29.14 -9.23 -33.58
CA PHE A 407 30.23 -8.27 -33.82
C PHE A 407 31.60 -8.80 -33.42
N LEU A 408 31.69 -9.81 -32.54
CA LEU A 408 32.95 -10.52 -32.28
C LEU A 408 33.28 -11.53 -33.38
N LEU A 409 32.28 -12.12 -34.04
CA LEU A 409 32.47 -13.07 -35.13
C LEU A 409 32.72 -12.39 -36.49
N PHE A 410 32.27 -11.15 -36.67
CA PHE A 410 32.45 -10.39 -37.92
C PHE A 410 33.92 -10.10 -38.28
N PRO A 411 34.82 -9.75 -37.32
CA PRO A 411 36.25 -9.62 -37.57
C PRO A 411 36.95 -10.95 -37.91
N ALA A 412 36.38 -12.10 -37.52
CA ALA A 412 36.96 -13.41 -37.84
C ALA A 412 36.83 -13.80 -39.32
N LEU A 413 36.05 -13.03 -40.11
CA LEU A 413 35.96 -13.14 -41.57
C LEU A 413 36.97 -12.25 -42.33
N ILE A 414 37.66 -11.34 -41.63
CA ILE A 414 38.84 -10.64 -42.18
C ILE A 414 40.05 -11.44 -41.72
N PRO A 415 40.99 -11.86 -42.61
CA PRO A 415 42.12 -12.69 -42.23
C PRO A 415 42.92 -12.04 -41.10
N ALA A 416 42.71 -12.54 -39.88
CA ALA A 416 43.38 -12.10 -38.68
C ALA A 416 44.81 -12.64 -38.69
N LEU A 417 45.75 -11.87 -39.26
CA LEU A 417 47.16 -12.01 -38.96
C LEU A 417 47.65 -10.72 -38.30
N VAL A 418 47.95 -10.83 -37.00
CA VAL A 418 48.73 -9.89 -36.17
C VAL A 418 47.98 -8.60 -35.77
N ILE A 419 46.98 -8.73 -34.90
CA ILE A 419 46.42 -7.59 -34.17
C ILE A 419 47.11 -7.50 -32.79
N PRO A 420 47.90 -6.45 -32.49
CA PRO A 420 48.54 -6.29 -31.18
C PRO A 420 47.50 -6.13 -30.06
N GLY A 421 47.83 -6.54 -28.83
CA GLY A 421 46.92 -6.58 -27.67
C GLY A 421 46.05 -5.33 -27.42
N PRO A 422 46.56 -4.09 -27.57
CA PRO A 422 45.74 -2.88 -27.45
C PRO A 422 44.62 -2.76 -28.50
N ALA A 423 44.86 -3.27 -29.71
CA ALA A 423 43.86 -3.27 -30.77
C ALA A 423 42.78 -4.35 -30.54
N LEU A 424 43.09 -5.44 -29.85
CA LEU A 424 42.08 -6.40 -29.38
C LEU A 424 41.14 -5.77 -28.34
N LEU A 425 41.67 -5.02 -27.38
CA LEU A 425 40.85 -4.29 -26.40
C LEU A 425 39.96 -3.24 -27.10
N GLY A 426 40.51 -2.51 -28.08
CA GLY A 426 39.73 -1.58 -28.91
C GLY A 426 38.59 -2.26 -29.67
N LEU A 427 38.83 -3.45 -30.24
CA LEU A 427 37.80 -4.25 -30.90
C LEU A 427 36.73 -4.74 -29.91
N LEU A 428 37.10 -5.21 -28.72
CA LEU A 428 36.14 -5.64 -27.69
C LEU A 428 35.25 -4.48 -27.22
N VAL A 429 35.84 -3.31 -26.98
CA VAL A 429 35.09 -2.10 -26.60
C VAL A 429 34.18 -1.66 -27.75
N SER A 430 34.67 -1.66 -28.98
CA SER A 430 33.88 -1.30 -30.16
C SER A 430 32.70 -2.24 -30.39
N ALA A 431 32.93 -3.55 -30.27
CA ALA A 431 31.89 -4.57 -30.37
C ALA A 431 30.85 -4.41 -29.26
N LEU A 432 31.27 -4.14 -28.02
CA LEU A 432 30.36 -3.90 -26.89
C LEU A 432 29.53 -2.64 -27.10
N CYS A 433 30.14 -1.52 -27.48
CA CYS A 433 29.44 -0.26 -27.75
C CYS A 433 28.44 -0.42 -28.89
N SER A 434 28.83 -1.09 -29.97
CA SER A 434 27.96 -1.39 -31.11
C SER A 434 26.80 -2.27 -30.67
N ALA A 435 27.07 -3.32 -29.90
CA ALA A 435 26.05 -4.23 -29.38
C ALA A 435 25.05 -3.54 -28.45
N LEU A 436 25.51 -2.63 -27.59
CA LEU A 436 24.64 -1.83 -26.73
C LEU A 436 23.67 -0.96 -27.54
N ILE A 437 24.18 -0.27 -28.57
CA ILE A 437 23.39 0.62 -29.42
C ILE A 437 22.40 -0.19 -30.27
N TRP A 438 22.86 -1.22 -30.96
CA TRP A 438 22.02 -2.07 -31.81
C TRP A 438 21.02 -2.91 -31.03
N GLY A 439 21.43 -3.46 -29.88
CA GLY A 439 20.55 -4.20 -28.99
C GLY A 439 19.44 -3.34 -28.43
N TYR A 440 19.74 -2.11 -28.00
CA TYR A 440 18.74 -1.14 -27.57
C TYR A 440 17.78 -0.76 -28.71
N PHE A 441 18.33 -0.41 -29.89
CA PHE A 441 17.50 -0.02 -31.03
C PHE A 441 16.55 -1.13 -31.48
N ALA A 442 17.05 -2.37 -31.59
CA ALA A 442 16.24 -3.52 -31.93
C ALA A 442 15.13 -3.76 -30.88
N ASP A 443 15.45 -3.61 -29.59
CA ASP A 443 14.46 -3.73 -28.51
C ASP A 443 13.33 -2.69 -28.65
N VAL A 444 13.69 -1.43 -28.94
CA VAL A 444 12.74 -0.34 -29.18
C VAL A 444 11.84 -0.62 -30.39
N VAL A 445 12.42 -1.03 -31.52
CA VAL A 445 11.64 -1.34 -32.74
C VAL A 445 10.69 -2.52 -32.51
N ILE A 446 11.15 -3.59 -31.86
CA ILE A 446 10.29 -4.74 -31.53
C ILE A 446 9.16 -4.32 -30.59
N THR A 447 9.44 -3.45 -29.61
CA THR A 447 8.42 -2.90 -28.71
C THR A 447 7.37 -2.10 -29.46
N LEU A 448 7.80 -1.19 -30.33
CA LEU A 448 6.91 -0.40 -31.17
C LEU A 448 5.98 -1.26 -32.02
N LEU A 449 6.54 -2.25 -32.72
CA LEU A 449 5.76 -3.18 -33.54
C LEU A 449 4.78 -4.00 -32.69
N TYR A 450 5.20 -4.43 -31.50
CA TYR A 450 4.36 -5.18 -30.58
C TYR A 450 3.23 -4.34 -29.98
N ASP A 451 3.51 -3.10 -29.59
CA ASP A 451 2.53 -2.19 -28.99
C ASP A 451 1.50 -1.70 -30.02
N ASP A 452 1.94 -1.43 -31.26
CA ASP A 452 1.05 -1.13 -32.39
C ASP A 452 0.12 -2.33 -32.68
N TYR A 453 0.70 -3.54 -32.77
CA TYR A 453 -0.05 -4.78 -33.00
C TYR A 453 -1.03 -5.11 -31.87
N THR A 454 -0.66 -4.86 -30.61
CA THR A 454 -1.50 -5.20 -29.43
C THR A 454 -2.35 -4.05 -28.91
N HIS A 455 -2.28 -2.88 -29.56
CA HIS A 455 -2.93 -1.63 -29.15
C HIS A 455 -2.67 -1.23 -27.68
N ARG A 456 -1.48 -1.58 -27.14
CA ARG A 456 -1.09 -1.26 -25.76
C ARG A 456 -0.39 0.11 -25.73
N LYS A 457 -1.02 1.13 -25.13
CA LYS A 457 -0.49 2.50 -25.01
C LYS A 457 0.12 2.82 -23.63
N ARG A 458 0.90 1.91 -23.02
CA ARG A 458 1.34 2.09 -21.62
C ARG A 458 2.85 1.91 -21.39
N GLY A 459 3.67 1.89 -22.43
CA GLY A 459 5.12 1.74 -22.29
C GLY A 459 5.83 3.01 -21.78
N GLU A 460 7.01 2.85 -21.18
CA GLU A 460 7.93 3.99 -20.97
C GLU A 460 8.30 4.65 -22.30
N PHE A 461 8.32 3.87 -23.38
CA PHE A 461 8.55 4.38 -24.73
C PHE A 461 7.39 5.23 -25.24
N ASP A 462 6.13 4.85 -25.01
CA ASP A 462 4.97 5.70 -25.34
C ASP A 462 5.04 7.03 -24.57
N SER A 463 5.44 6.97 -23.30
CA SER A 463 5.63 8.18 -22.48
C SER A 463 6.74 9.07 -23.05
N PHE A 464 7.82 8.47 -23.55
CA PHE A 464 8.86 9.18 -24.28
C PHE A 464 8.35 9.77 -25.59
N LEU A 465 7.60 9.00 -26.40
CA LEU A 465 7.02 9.50 -27.65
C LEU A 465 6.06 10.66 -27.41
N ASN A 466 5.16 10.55 -26.44
CA ASN A 466 4.28 11.65 -26.05
C ASN A 466 5.08 12.87 -25.60
N TRP A 467 6.12 12.66 -24.78
CA TRP A 467 7.04 13.72 -24.39
C TRP A 467 7.71 14.39 -25.59
N VAL A 468 8.09 13.62 -26.63
CA VAL A 468 8.62 14.16 -27.90
C VAL A 468 7.54 14.92 -28.67
N PHE A 469 6.31 14.40 -28.73
CA PHE A 469 5.19 15.03 -29.42
C PHE A 469 4.72 16.34 -28.75
N GLU A 470 5.03 16.54 -27.48
CA GLU A 470 4.78 17.80 -26.77
C GLU A 470 5.87 18.86 -27.01
N ARG A 471 7.00 18.51 -27.65
CA ARG A 471 8.09 19.45 -27.95
C ARG A 471 7.87 20.26 -29.23
N PRO A 472 8.54 21.42 -29.40
CA PRO A 472 8.47 22.22 -30.61
C PRO A 472 8.85 21.43 -31.88
N VAL A 473 8.33 21.88 -33.03
CA VAL A 473 8.40 21.20 -34.33
C VAL A 473 9.83 20.78 -34.73
N TRP A 474 10.84 21.58 -34.42
CA TRP A 474 12.24 21.26 -34.73
C TRP A 474 12.75 20.01 -33.99
N ALA A 475 12.31 19.78 -32.73
CA ALA A 475 12.69 18.61 -31.96
C ALA A 475 12.02 17.34 -32.51
N LYS A 476 10.76 17.46 -32.96
CA LYS A 476 10.05 16.39 -33.67
C LYS A 476 10.73 16.05 -35.00
N ALA A 477 11.14 17.07 -35.76
CA ALA A 477 11.83 16.89 -37.05
C ALA A 477 13.19 16.20 -36.88
N LEU A 478 13.96 16.57 -35.85
CA LEU A 478 15.27 15.95 -35.56
C LEU A 478 15.14 14.48 -35.13
N LEU A 479 14.13 14.14 -34.33
CA LEU A 479 13.90 12.76 -33.88
C LEU A 479 13.20 11.90 -34.94
N GLY A 480 12.26 12.48 -35.68
CA GLY A 480 11.57 11.83 -36.79
C GLY A 480 12.51 11.52 -37.96
N THR A 481 13.41 12.44 -38.30
CA THR A 481 14.45 12.17 -39.31
C THR A 481 15.40 11.08 -38.87
N GLY A 482 15.84 11.06 -37.60
CA GLY A 482 16.62 9.95 -37.04
C GLY A 482 15.91 8.59 -37.17
N MET A 483 14.63 8.50 -36.78
CA MET A 483 13.88 7.24 -36.83
C MET A 483 13.54 6.75 -38.25
N VAL A 484 13.40 7.64 -39.24
CA VAL A 484 13.09 7.28 -40.63
C VAL A 484 14.35 6.98 -41.45
N LEU A 485 15.44 7.72 -41.23
CA LEU A 485 16.69 7.55 -41.98
C LEU A 485 17.41 6.24 -41.63
N ILE A 486 17.24 5.71 -40.41
CA ILE A 486 17.87 4.45 -39.99
C ILE A 486 17.39 3.24 -40.82
N PRO A 487 16.08 2.93 -40.92
CA PRO A 487 15.59 1.81 -41.75
C PRO A 487 15.89 2.00 -43.23
N ALA A 488 15.78 3.23 -43.75
CA ALA A 488 16.12 3.54 -45.14
C ALA A 488 17.60 3.27 -45.43
N ALA A 489 18.49 3.65 -44.52
CA ALA A 489 19.91 3.40 -44.66
C ALA A 489 20.25 1.90 -44.50
N MET A 490 19.54 1.12 -43.66
CA MET A 490 19.72 -0.34 -43.55
C MET A 490 19.42 -1.10 -44.87
N LEU A 491 18.49 -0.59 -45.69
CA LEU A 491 18.16 -1.17 -47.00
C LEU A 491 19.20 -0.84 -48.09
N ILE A 492 19.93 0.28 -47.94
CA ILE A 492 20.85 0.80 -48.97
C ILE A 492 22.28 0.24 -48.81
N VAL A 493 22.68 -0.16 -47.60
CA VAL A 493 24.05 -0.60 -47.27
C VAL A 493 24.57 -1.83 -48.02
N PRO A 494 23.78 -2.88 -48.29
CA PRO A 494 24.27 -4.03 -49.06
C PRO A 494 24.69 -3.66 -50.49
N LEU A 495 24.32 -2.47 -50.98
CA LEU A 495 24.51 -2.04 -52.37
C LEU A 495 25.74 -1.12 -52.56
N ILE A 496 26.48 -0.76 -51.51
CA ILE A 496 27.63 0.17 -51.61
C ILE A 496 28.95 -0.63 -51.63
N PRO A 497 29.74 -0.62 -52.73
CA PRO A 497 30.95 -1.45 -52.84
C PRO A 497 32.14 -0.91 -52.03
N VAL A 498 32.74 -1.81 -51.24
CA VAL A 498 34.16 -2.00 -50.88
C VAL A 498 34.94 -0.87 -50.16
N CYS A 499 34.68 0.42 -50.37
CA CYS A 499 35.38 1.51 -49.64
C CYS A 499 34.65 2.00 -48.37
N ALA A 500 33.44 1.49 -48.13
CA ALA A 500 32.57 1.91 -47.04
C ALA A 500 32.72 1.21 -45.66
N PRO A 501 33.41 0.05 -45.47
CA PRO A 501 33.30 -0.71 -44.21
C PRO A 501 33.88 -0.01 -42.97
N LEU A 502 34.71 1.02 -43.14
CA LEU A 502 35.26 1.82 -42.04
C LEU A 502 34.37 3.00 -41.61
N VAL A 503 33.64 3.61 -42.55
CA VAL A 503 32.82 4.82 -42.28
C VAL A 503 31.36 4.48 -42.04
N THR A 504 30.86 3.41 -42.67
CA THR A 504 29.49 2.93 -42.52
C THR A 504 29.16 2.65 -41.06
N PRO A 505 29.92 1.85 -40.28
CA PRO A 505 29.58 1.57 -38.88
C PRO A 505 29.47 2.85 -38.05
N VAL A 506 30.37 3.83 -38.27
CA VAL A 506 30.41 5.10 -37.54
C VAL A 506 29.20 5.97 -37.87
N PHE A 507 28.80 6.07 -39.14
CA PHE A 507 27.62 6.82 -39.56
C PHE A 507 26.32 6.24 -38.98
N PHE A 508 26.18 4.90 -38.98
CA PHE A 508 25.05 4.23 -38.36
C PHE A 508 25.05 4.33 -36.84
N LEU A 509 26.23 4.24 -36.21
CA LEU A 509 26.39 4.47 -34.78
C LEU A 509 25.93 5.88 -34.41
N ALA A 510 26.31 6.89 -35.20
CA ALA A 510 25.91 8.28 -34.99
C ALA A 510 24.39 8.48 -35.16
N LEU A 511 23.79 7.90 -36.20
CA LEU A 511 22.34 7.97 -36.42
C LEU A 511 21.55 7.24 -35.33
N ALA A 512 21.95 6.03 -34.93
CA ALA A 512 21.31 5.25 -33.87
C ALA A 512 21.57 5.83 -32.47
N ALA A 513 22.66 6.58 -32.28
CA ALA A 513 22.94 7.27 -31.02
C ALA A 513 21.97 8.43 -30.76
N VAL A 514 21.42 9.09 -31.78
CA VAL A 514 20.47 10.21 -31.60
C VAL A 514 19.22 9.82 -30.79
N PRO A 515 18.43 8.79 -31.15
CA PRO A 515 17.26 8.39 -30.37
C PRO A 515 17.64 7.84 -28.99
N LEU A 516 18.78 7.14 -28.87
CA LEU A 516 19.28 6.70 -27.57
C LEU A 516 19.63 7.88 -26.66
N LEU A 517 20.37 8.88 -27.16
CA LEU A 517 20.73 10.09 -26.43
C LEU A 517 19.48 10.90 -26.03
N ALA A 518 18.48 10.98 -26.89
CA ALA A 518 17.21 11.63 -26.58
C ALA A 518 16.44 10.89 -25.48
N PHE A 519 16.39 9.56 -25.53
CA PHE A 519 15.79 8.75 -24.47
C PHE A 519 16.55 8.85 -23.15
N LEU A 520 17.89 8.83 -23.19
CA LEU A 520 18.73 9.04 -22.01
C LEU A 520 18.49 10.44 -21.42
N THR A 521 18.37 11.46 -22.26
CA THR A 521 18.03 12.83 -21.84
C THR A 521 16.65 12.86 -21.18
N TYR A 522 15.64 12.19 -21.75
CA TYR A 522 14.32 12.02 -21.13
C TYR A 522 14.41 11.34 -19.76
N CYS A 523 15.17 10.26 -19.65
CA CYS A 523 15.39 9.54 -18.38
C CYS A 523 16.08 10.43 -17.34
N VAL A 524 17.07 11.22 -17.74
CA VAL A 524 17.75 12.20 -16.88
C VAL A 524 16.76 13.27 -16.42
N ILE A 525 15.96 13.84 -17.32
CA ILE A 525 14.93 14.84 -16.98
C ILE A 525 13.90 14.26 -16.01
N LYS A 526 13.37 13.05 -16.27
CA LYS A 526 12.43 12.34 -15.39
C LYS A 526 13.05 12.09 -14.01
N SER A 527 14.34 11.74 -13.96
CA SER A 527 15.09 11.56 -12.72
C SER A 527 15.25 12.88 -11.96
N ILE A 528 15.58 13.98 -12.65
CA ILE A 528 15.66 15.33 -12.06
C ILE A 528 14.30 15.77 -11.52
N GLN A 529 13.21 15.55 -12.27
CA GLN A 529 11.85 15.88 -11.82
C GLN A 529 11.46 15.07 -10.58
N THR A 530 11.83 13.79 -10.53
CA THR A 530 11.62 12.92 -9.37
C THR A 530 12.45 13.40 -8.17
N LEU A 531 13.71 13.77 -8.39
CA LEU A 531 14.60 14.34 -7.37
C LEU A 531 14.05 15.65 -6.80
N ALA A 532 13.53 16.51 -7.66
CA ALA A 532 12.93 17.80 -7.31
C ALA A 532 11.51 17.68 -6.72
N GLY A 533 10.90 16.49 -6.76
CA GLY A 533 9.53 16.27 -6.28
C GLY A 533 8.46 16.97 -7.12
N ILE A 534 8.75 17.22 -8.39
CA ILE A 534 7.80 17.84 -9.34
C ILE A 534 6.81 16.80 -9.86
N THR A 535 7.19 15.52 -9.88
CA THR A 535 6.31 14.43 -10.31
C THR A 535 5.20 14.19 -9.31
N THR A 536 3.95 14.19 -9.79
CA THR A 536 2.82 13.71 -8.99
C THR A 536 2.98 12.20 -8.78
N PRO A 537 2.89 11.71 -7.54
CA PRO A 537 2.96 10.28 -7.27
C PRO A 537 1.86 9.55 -8.05
N THR A 538 2.23 8.47 -8.75
CA THR A 538 1.25 7.58 -9.37
C THR A 538 0.48 6.80 -8.31
N ILE A 539 -0.76 6.44 -8.63
CA ILE A 539 -1.53 5.50 -7.81
C ILE A 539 -0.78 4.17 -7.80
N ALA A 540 -0.66 3.56 -6.63
CA ALA A 540 0.02 2.27 -6.50
C ALA A 540 -0.77 1.19 -7.24
N ALA A 541 -0.07 0.24 -7.87
CA ALA A 541 -0.71 -0.83 -8.63
C ALA A 541 -1.67 -1.71 -7.79
N CYS A 542 -1.54 -1.70 -6.46
CA CYS A 542 -2.45 -2.38 -5.53
C CYS A 542 -3.69 -1.59 -5.14
N HIS A 543 -3.72 -0.30 -5.44
CA HIS A 543 -4.84 0.61 -5.18
C HIS A 543 -5.39 1.18 -6.50
N ASP A 544 -5.11 0.55 -7.64
CA ASP A 544 -5.61 0.99 -8.93
C ASP A 544 -7.15 0.87 -8.96
N PRO A 545 -7.90 1.94 -9.28
CA PRO A 545 -9.36 1.92 -9.33
C PRO A 545 -9.95 0.95 -10.35
N LEU A 546 -9.14 0.51 -11.32
CA LEU A 546 -9.52 -0.49 -12.33
C LEU A 546 -9.46 -1.93 -11.80
N LEU A 547 -8.93 -2.15 -10.59
CA LEU A 547 -8.93 -3.49 -10.00
C LEU A 547 -10.36 -3.97 -9.72
N PRO A 548 -10.65 -5.27 -9.92
CA PRO A 548 -11.94 -5.84 -9.56
C PRO A 548 -12.26 -5.62 -8.09
N ARG A 549 -13.49 -5.16 -7.84
CA ARG A 549 -14.02 -4.87 -6.50
C ARG A 549 -15.03 -5.93 -6.09
N ASN A 550 -15.18 -6.15 -4.80
CA ASN A 550 -16.28 -6.93 -4.25
C ASN A 550 -17.57 -6.09 -4.29
N PRO A 551 -18.62 -6.48 -5.05
CA PRO A 551 -19.80 -5.63 -5.24
C PRO A 551 -20.48 -5.20 -3.93
N GLU A 552 -20.56 -6.11 -2.96
CA GLU A 552 -21.16 -5.86 -1.64
C GLU A 552 -20.37 -4.87 -0.77
N LYS A 553 -19.10 -4.63 -1.11
CA LYS A 553 -18.19 -3.73 -0.39
C LYS A 553 -17.89 -2.46 -1.16
N ASP A 554 -18.30 -2.35 -2.43
CA ASP A 554 -18.01 -1.19 -3.25
C ASP A 554 -18.77 0.04 -2.73
N ILE A 555 -18.04 0.97 -2.12
CA ILE A 555 -18.60 2.19 -1.52
C ILE A 555 -19.24 3.13 -2.54
N TYR A 556 -18.98 2.92 -3.84
CA TYR A 556 -19.59 3.69 -4.92
C TYR A 556 -20.94 3.12 -5.35
N ARG A 557 -21.19 1.83 -5.12
CA ARG A 557 -22.46 1.16 -5.45
C ARG A 557 -23.45 1.18 -4.29
N LYS A 558 -22.94 1.03 -3.06
CA LYS A 558 -23.79 0.94 -1.86
C LYS A 558 -24.34 2.31 -1.48
N GLU A 559 -25.67 2.46 -1.56
CA GLU A 559 -26.35 3.66 -1.08
C GLU A 559 -26.53 3.63 0.44
N MET A 560 -26.47 4.81 1.05
CA MET A 560 -26.80 5.02 2.44
C MET A 560 -27.57 6.33 2.63
N SER A 561 -28.25 6.42 3.76
CA SER A 561 -28.87 7.66 4.22
C SER A 561 -28.06 8.25 5.37
N ALA A 562 -27.76 9.55 5.30
CA ALA A 562 -27.13 10.29 6.39
C ALA A 562 -27.96 11.53 6.74
N ARG A 563 -28.01 11.89 8.02
CA ARG A 563 -28.58 13.18 8.45
C ARG A 563 -27.51 14.25 8.34
N MET A 564 -27.80 15.30 7.58
CA MET A 564 -26.91 16.45 7.41
C MET A 564 -27.71 17.73 7.62
N SER A 565 -27.08 18.75 8.21
CA SER A 565 -27.71 20.08 8.26
C SER A 565 -27.76 20.69 6.86
N ILE A 566 -28.73 21.56 6.61
CA ILE A 566 -28.78 22.33 5.37
C ILE A 566 -27.52 23.19 5.21
N GLN A 567 -26.96 23.69 6.33
CA GLN A 567 -25.66 24.37 6.34
C GLN A 567 -24.54 23.47 5.81
N ASP A 568 -24.46 22.20 6.24
CA ASP A 568 -23.42 21.28 5.78
C ASP A 568 -23.48 21.05 4.28
N LEU A 569 -24.70 20.97 3.73
CA LEU A 569 -24.89 20.83 2.29
C LEU A 569 -24.51 22.12 1.55
N GLY A 570 -24.83 23.28 2.12
CA GLY A 570 -24.39 24.58 1.63
C GLY A 570 -22.86 24.67 1.59
N ASP A 571 -22.21 24.33 2.69
CA ASP A 571 -20.76 24.30 2.87
C ASP A 571 -20.06 23.39 1.86
N TYR A 572 -20.59 22.18 1.72
CA TYR A 572 -20.11 21.19 0.75
C TYR A 572 -20.19 21.73 -0.69
N HIS A 573 -21.33 22.29 -1.09
CA HIS A 573 -21.51 22.81 -2.43
C HIS A 573 -20.76 24.11 -2.65
N PHE A 574 -20.56 24.94 -1.63
CA PHE A 574 -19.69 26.10 -1.71
C PHE A 574 -18.27 25.67 -2.04
N ALA A 575 -17.70 24.73 -1.25
CA ALA A 575 -16.36 24.21 -1.49
C ALA A 575 -16.23 23.62 -2.90
N THR A 576 -17.12 22.69 -3.27
CA THR A 576 -17.00 21.98 -4.55
C THR A 576 -17.34 22.85 -5.76
N ARG A 577 -18.33 23.75 -5.68
CA ARG A 577 -18.71 24.59 -6.82
C ARG A 577 -17.80 25.81 -6.94
N ARG A 578 -17.62 26.58 -5.86
CA ARG A 578 -16.90 27.86 -5.90
C ARG A 578 -15.40 27.68 -5.81
N LEU A 579 -14.91 26.84 -4.90
CA LEU A 579 -13.46 26.73 -4.65
C LEU A 579 -12.78 25.77 -5.63
N LEU A 580 -13.41 24.65 -5.95
CA LEU A 580 -12.79 23.63 -6.82
C LEU A 580 -13.09 23.81 -8.31
N ASN A 581 -14.32 24.23 -8.65
CA ASN A 581 -14.82 24.24 -10.04
C ASN A 581 -15.08 25.64 -10.62
N ASP A 582 -14.89 26.71 -9.86
CA ASP A 582 -15.18 28.11 -10.24
C ASP A 582 -16.59 28.34 -10.82
N LYS A 583 -17.58 27.58 -10.32
CA LYS A 583 -19.00 27.69 -10.70
C LYS A 583 -19.74 28.63 -9.74
N PRO A 584 -20.83 29.31 -10.18
CA PRO A 584 -21.66 30.10 -9.28
C PRO A 584 -22.24 29.21 -8.16
N TYR A 585 -22.42 29.80 -6.97
CA TYR A 585 -22.90 29.07 -5.79
C TYR A 585 -24.27 28.46 -6.10
N LEU A 586 -25.24 29.29 -6.48
CA LEU A 586 -26.53 28.86 -7.00
C LEU A 586 -26.38 28.35 -8.46
N PRO A 587 -26.96 27.19 -8.82
CA PRO A 587 -27.01 26.71 -10.19
C PRO A 587 -27.87 27.63 -11.08
N LEU A 588 -27.44 27.81 -12.34
CA LEU A 588 -28.08 28.73 -13.29
C LEU A 588 -29.35 28.15 -13.92
N SER A 589 -29.42 26.84 -14.12
CA SER A 589 -30.60 26.10 -14.58
C SER A 589 -31.43 25.60 -13.39
N GLY A 590 -32.74 25.41 -13.59
CA GLY A 590 -33.56 24.66 -12.65
C GLY A 590 -33.06 23.23 -12.57
N ASP A 591 -32.54 22.82 -11.41
CA ASP A 591 -32.18 21.42 -11.15
C ASP A 591 -33.47 20.67 -10.82
N GLU A 592 -33.67 19.49 -11.43
CA GLU A 592 -34.81 18.63 -11.10
C GLU A 592 -34.80 18.22 -9.62
N TYR A 593 -35.99 17.99 -9.07
CA TYR A 593 -36.15 17.43 -7.72
C TYR A 593 -35.40 16.12 -7.62
N CYS A 594 -34.57 15.98 -6.58
CA CYS A 594 -33.72 14.81 -6.41
C CYS A 594 -34.06 14.13 -5.10
N GLU A 595 -34.35 12.82 -5.17
CA GLU A 595 -34.53 11.96 -3.98
C GLU A 595 -33.37 12.11 -2.98
N ARG A 596 -32.18 12.46 -3.47
CA ARG A 596 -30.98 12.70 -2.67
C ARG A 596 -31.18 13.70 -1.53
N TYR A 597 -32.05 14.71 -1.67
CA TYR A 597 -32.22 15.78 -0.67
C TYR A 597 -33.62 15.80 -0.07
N ALA A 598 -34.20 14.62 0.17
CA ALA A 598 -35.53 14.47 0.77
C ALA A 598 -36.62 15.27 0.02
N GLY A 599 -36.55 15.26 -1.32
CA GLY A 599 -37.51 15.95 -2.18
C GLY A 599 -37.24 17.44 -2.39
N LEU A 600 -36.12 17.99 -1.90
CA LEU A 600 -35.67 19.33 -2.28
C LEU A 600 -34.80 19.26 -3.54
N SER A 601 -34.91 20.27 -4.40
CA SER A 601 -33.92 20.52 -5.44
C SER A 601 -32.61 20.98 -4.80
N LYS A 602 -31.50 20.79 -5.53
CA LYS A 602 -30.20 21.29 -5.09
C LYS A 602 -30.21 22.81 -4.89
N ARG A 603 -30.91 23.54 -5.76
CA ARG A 603 -31.02 25.00 -5.65
C ARG A 603 -31.72 25.42 -4.36
N GLU A 604 -32.85 24.79 -4.01
CA GLU A 604 -33.58 25.09 -2.77
C GLU A 604 -32.73 24.80 -1.53
N VAL A 605 -31.96 23.71 -1.51
CA VAL A 605 -31.02 23.42 -0.40
C VAL A 605 -30.02 24.57 -0.22
N LEU A 606 -29.48 25.10 -1.33
CA LEU A 606 -28.51 26.19 -1.29
C LEU A 606 -29.13 27.53 -0.91
N GLU A 607 -30.33 27.83 -1.38
CA GLU A 607 -31.07 29.03 -0.96
C GLU A 607 -31.42 28.95 0.53
N LYS A 608 -31.92 27.80 1.00
CA LYS A 608 -32.21 27.57 2.43
C LYS A 608 -30.95 27.63 3.30
N SER A 609 -29.79 27.21 2.81
CA SER A 609 -28.52 27.31 3.57
C SER A 609 -28.10 28.75 3.84
N GLN A 610 -28.64 29.73 3.11
CA GLN A 610 -28.37 31.15 3.34
C GLN A 610 -29.30 31.76 4.40
N ASN A 611 -30.40 31.08 4.75
CA ASN A 611 -31.31 31.51 5.80
C ASN A 611 -30.88 30.87 7.14
N PRO A 612 -30.48 31.64 8.16
CA PRO A 612 -30.02 31.11 9.45
C PRO A 612 -31.01 30.16 10.14
N GLU A 613 -32.32 30.41 10.00
CA GLU A 613 -33.35 29.57 10.62
C GLU A 613 -33.48 28.20 9.93
N GLU A 614 -33.30 28.17 8.61
CA GLU A 614 -33.37 26.94 7.83
C GLU A 614 -32.03 26.18 7.84
N ALA A 615 -30.90 26.88 7.88
CA ALA A 615 -29.56 26.31 7.81
C ALA A 615 -29.28 25.26 8.90
N THR A 616 -29.86 25.45 10.10
CA THR A 616 -29.71 24.52 11.23
C THR A 616 -30.56 23.26 11.11
N LYS A 617 -31.60 23.27 10.25
CA LYS A 617 -32.46 22.10 10.07
C LYS A 617 -31.68 20.96 9.42
N THR A 618 -31.94 19.74 9.89
CA THR A 618 -31.33 18.53 9.34
C THR A 618 -32.27 17.85 8.36
N ILE A 619 -31.75 17.45 7.20
CA ILE A 619 -32.47 16.63 6.23
C ILE A 619 -31.79 15.28 6.05
N GLN A 620 -32.55 14.30 5.55
CA GLN A 620 -32.00 13.01 5.16
C GLN A 620 -31.40 13.10 3.76
N VAL A 621 -30.14 12.72 3.64
CA VAL A 621 -29.39 12.73 2.39
C VAL A 621 -29.14 11.30 1.95
N LYS A 622 -29.65 10.92 0.77
CA LYS A 622 -29.48 9.58 0.19
C LYS A 622 -28.45 9.60 -0.93
N ALA A 623 -27.32 8.94 -0.76
CA ALA A 623 -26.26 8.86 -1.76
C ALA A 623 -25.36 7.63 -1.51
N SER A 624 -24.40 7.35 -2.40
CA SER A 624 -23.41 6.31 -2.15
C SER A 624 -22.58 6.57 -0.88
N GLU A 625 -22.11 5.52 -0.22
CA GLU A 625 -21.24 5.64 0.97
C GLU A 625 -20.01 6.52 0.69
N ALA A 626 -19.40 6.37 -0.48
CA ALA A 626 -18.28 7.21 -0.93
C ALA A 626 -18.67 8.70 -1.00
N LYS A 627 -19.89 9.00 -1.45
CA LYS A 627 -20.38 10.37 -1.58
C LYS A 627 -20.70 10.99 -0.22
N ILE A 628 -21.34 10.24 0.67
CA ILE A 628 -21.61 10.70 2.03
C ILE A 628 -20.30 10.99 2.76
N HIS A 629 -19.31 10.10 2.65
CA HIS A 629 -17.98 10.31 3.23
C HIS A 629 -17.30 11.56 2.66
N GLU A 630 -17.30 11.75 1.33
CA GLU A 630 -16.75 12.95 0.68
C GLU A 630 -17.40 14.23 1.23
N MET A 631 -18.74 14.23 1.36
CA MET A 631 -19.49 15.38 1.88
C MET A 631 -19.07 15.70 3.33
N GLN A 632 -19.01 14.69 4.20
CA GLN A 632 -18.61 14.86 5.60
C GLN A 632 -17.18 15.39 5.74
N GLN A 633 -16.23 14.88 4.96
CA GLN A 633 -14.83 15.31 5.01
C GLN A 633 -14.65 16.75 4.54
N ILE A 634 -15.29 17.12 3.43
CA ILE A 634 -15.23 18.50 2.91
C ILE A 634 -15.83 19.49 3.91
N VAL A 635 -16.97 19.15 4.52
CA VAL A 635 -17.60 19.98 5.56
C VAL A 635 -16.69 20.12 6.79
N SER A 636 -16.05 19.03 7.23
CA SER A 636 -15.10 19.07 8.35
C SER A 636 -13.92 20.02 8.08
N ILE A 637 -13.36 19.99 6.87
CA ILE A 637 -12.28 20.91 6.46
C ILE A 637 -12.78 22.34 6.38
N ALA A 638 -13.95 22.56 5.78
CA ALA A 638 -14.56 23.88 5.66
C ALA A 638 -14.75 24.54 7.03
N ARG A 639 -15.25 23.79 8.02
CA ARG A 639 -15.39 24.27 9.40
C ARG A 639 -14.07 24.57 10.08
N ARG A 640 -13.02 23.79 9.80
CA ARG A 640 -11.70 23.96 10.41
C ARG A 640 -10.95 25.21 9.93
N PHE A 641 -10.99 25.47 8.62
CA PHE A 641 -10.21 26.56 8.01
C PHE A 641 -11.05 27.80 7.69
N GLY A 642 -12.38 27.68 7.75
CA GLY A 642 -13.28 28.62 7.11
C GLY A 642 -13.18 28.56 5.58
N PHE A 643 -14.08 29.24 4.88
CA PHE A 643 -14.07 29.34 3.41
C PHE A 643 -13.03 30.32 2.84
N GLN A 644 -11.94 30.55 3.57
CA GLN A 644 -10.84 31.35 3.06
C GLN A 644 -10.18 30.59 1.90
N LYS A 645 -9.91 31.27 0.78
CA LYS A 645 -9.14 30.75 -0.36
C LYS A 645 -7.65 30.59 0.00
N SER A 646 -7.33 29.99 1.14
CA SER A 646 -5.95 29.64 1.44
C SER A 646 -5.53 28.50 0.48
N PRO A 647 -4.35 28.58 -0.15
CA PRO A 647 -3.88 27.54 -1.05
C PRO A 647 -3.88 26.14 -0.41
N ALA A 648 -3.58 26.06 0.89
CA ALA A 648 -3.60 24.81 1.66
C ALA A 648 -5.00 24.19 1.77
N CYS A 649 -6.03 24.99 2.07
CA CYS A 649 -7.41 24.53 2.14
C CYS A 649 -7.89 24.00 0.78
N VAL A 650 -7.65 24.76 -0.29
CA VAL A 650 -8.04 24.35 -1.65
C VAL A 650 -7.33 23.06 -2.07
N GLN A 651 -6.04 22.91 -1.75
CA GLN A 651 -5.30 21.69 -2.03
C GLN A 651 -5.88 20.48 -1.29
N GLU A 652 -6.28 20.65 -0.03
CA GLU A 652 -6.86 19.57 0.77
C GLU A 652 -8.25 19.15 0.27
N LEU A 653 -9.10 20.13 -0.03
CA LEU A 653 -10.41 19.90 -0.65
C LEU A 653 -10.28 19.20 -2.00
N ARG A 654 -9.30 19.61 -2.82
CA ARG A 654 -9.02 18.99 -4.12
C ARG A 654 -8.56 17.55 -3.97
N ALA A 655 -7.67 17.26 -3.00
CA ALA A 655 -7.22 15.89 -2.75
C ALA A 655 -8.37 14.94 -2.39
N ILE A 656 -9.34 15.38 -1.56
CA ILE A 656 -10.53 14.57 -1.23
C ILE A 656 -11.45 14.39 -2.43
N HIS A 657 -11.66 15.47 -3.19
CA HIS A 657 -12.52 15.42 -4.37
C HIS A 657 -11.94 14.51 -5.46
N ASP A 658 -10.63 14.62 -5.72
CA ASP A 658 -9.93 13.82 -6.72
C ASP A 658 -9.92 12.34 -6.34
N ASP A 659 -9.70 12.01 -5.06
CA ASP A 659 -9.83 10.63 -4.53
C ASP A 659 -11.24 10.07 -4.78
N TYR A 660 -12.28 10.86 -4.50
CA TYR A 660 -13.65 10.48 -4.80
C TYR A 660 -13.88 10.25 -6.31
N GLN A 661 -13.40 11.14 -7.19
CA GLN A 661 -13.58 10.98 -8.64
C GLN A 661 -12.83 9.77 -9.19
N GLN A 662 -11.62 9.48 -8.69
CA GLN A 662 -10.82 8.34 -9.12
C GLN A 662 -11.56 7.01 -8.91
N GLY A 663 -12.23 6.84 -7.78
CA GLY A 663 -12.97 5.61 -7.52
C GLY A 663 -14.27 5.44 -8.33
N LYS A 664 -14.78 6.47 -9.00
CA LYS A 664 -15.91 6.32 -9.93
C LYS A 664 -15.58 5.57 -11.21
N VAL A 665 -14.30 5.43 -11.54
CA VAL A 665 -13.88 4.67 -12.71
C VAL A 665 -14.34 3.22 -12.53
N LYS A 666 -15.20 2.75 -13.43
CA LYS A 666 -15.72 1.38 -13.41
C LYS A 666 -14.66 0.39 -13.91
N PRO A 667 -14.39 -0.73 -13.20
CA PRO A 667 -13.61 -1.84 -13.75
C PRO A 667 -14.23 -2.38 -15.04
N ARG A 668 -13.43 -2.90 -15.98
CA ARG A 668 -13.96 -3.50 -17.23
C ARG A 668 -14.98 -4.61 -16.99
N GLU A 669 -14.74 -5.49 -16.00
CA GLU A 669 -15.66 -6.57 -15.63
C GLU A 669 -17.04 -6.04 -15.18
N ALA A 670 -17.09 -4.85 -14.56
CA ALA A 670 -18.35 -4.23 -14.17
C ALA A 670 -19.15 -3.70 -15.37
N ILE A 671 -18.50 -3.45 -16.51
CA ILE A 671 -19.14 -3.04 -17.76
C ILE A 671 -19.72 -4.29 -18.45
N ASP A 672 -19.00 -5.41 -18.42
CA ASP A 672 -19.45 -6.67 -19.01
C ASP A 672 -20.63 -7.29 -18.23
N ASP A 673 -20.63 -7.17 -16.89
CA ASP A 673 -21.77 -7.60 -16.06
C ASP A 673 -23.03 -6.73 -16.27
N GLU A 674 -22.89 -5.41 -16.42
CA GLU A 674 -24.03 -4.52 -16.75
C GLU A 674 -24.58 -4.80 -18.16
N LEU A 675 -23.71 -5.06 -19.14
CA LEU A 675 -24.12 -5.46 -20.50
C LEU A 675 -24.81 -6.84 -20.52
N ASN A 676 -24.42 -7.74 -19.62
CA ASN A 676 -25.06 -9.05 -19.46
C ASN A 676 -26.38 -8.97 -18.67
N ASP A 677 -26.51 -8.06 -17.70
CA ASP A 677 -27.77 -7.81 -16.97
C ASP A 677 -28.79 -7.05 -17.85
N GLU A 678 -28.35 -6.14 -18.71
CA GLU A 678 -29.22 -5.51 -19.73
C GLU A 678 -29.73 -6.56 -20.75
N ASN A 679 -28.91 -7.53 -21.14
CA ASN A 679 -29.35 -8.66 -21.98
C ASN A 679 -30.29 -9.64 -21.26
N ARG A 680 -30.28 -9.69 -19.92
CA ARG A 680 -31.24 -10.49 -19.14
C ARG A 680 -32.60 -9.78 -18.96
N MET A 681 -32.64 -8.46 -19.02
CA MET A 681 -33.91 -7.70 -19.04
C MET A 681 -34.59 -7.63 -20.42
N GLY A 682 -33.97 -8.18 -21.47
CA GLY A 682 -34.51 -8.22 -22.85
C GLY A 682 -35.40 -9.41 -23.21
N THR A 683 -35.79 -10.27 -22.27
CA THR A 683 -36.66 -11.45 -22.53
C THR A 683 -38.01 -11.36 -21.80
N TRP A 684 -38.65 -10.20 -21.88
CA TRP A 684 -40.08 -10.04 -21.68
C TRP A 684 -40.69 -9.29 -22.87
N VAL A 685 -40.90 -10.01 -23.97
CA VAL A 685 -41.97 -9.80 -24.95
C VAL A 685 -42.46 -11.17 -25.39
#